data_AF-A0A453NLA8-F1
#
_entry.id   AF-A0A453NLA8-F1
#
_cell.length_a   1.000
_cell.length_b   1.000
_cell.length_c   1.000
_cell.angle_alpha   90.00
_cell.angle_beta   90.00
_cell.angle_gamma   90.00
#
_symmetry.space_group_name_H-M   'P 1'
#
loop_
_entity.id
_entity.type
_entity.pdbx_description
1 polymer ?
#
loop_
_entity_poly.entity_id
_entity_poly.type
_entity_poly.pdbx_seq_one_letter_code
_entity_poly.pdbx_strand_id
1 'polypeptide(L)'
;MKTRKLVKRIEIEVRKIRVVPQRPKLRVTSSFRNLYMQAGSEYVRQISKILKSQVTMLTSTSSTSLPEEMFTCTLELKSSLKGQQRDSISLQYLKPGTGESQLFYLEGQGDVILVEVQDNNRVVIGRAEIQVSSFSDAHQEEFTRWWPLYLEDQECVGKIQLCLNLSMPADNYGSAKMLQGGLAVDTIIYDMVLEAAMRAQNFNSKMLHISGSWKWLLDEFSDYYGLSDAYRKLRYLCYIMNVATPTKDCLELTYELLLPVIKARDDRTLTRQERSILLDCEDRINVLLAIVFENYKSLDEHSITGLSELFGPISDCAAPALAPAVQIFSVLHDILSNEAQSILRSYLQAAAAKRCRRHMIETDEFMSSNNDNLLTDDMTISAAYLKMKTLCINISLEIQADIKIHDQNILPSSIDLPNIAASLYSTELCKRLKGFLSASPPSRPLQHVAELLIATANFERDLDSWQVRPVHGGVLSRELFHDYIMVWIEDTRLHLLDYCKAEKLSYPAASTTSPFVEQIYEQIRESINEYGVVINRWPQYLMSLESAIADVEREVMKALEKQYMETLMPLRDGIPKILEKHVQRLTRRQSVAPYVVPNQLGTFMNTVKRMLDVLHCRVEDILKSWASYLTIANGTTLFGEQMNSITVMLRKKYKKYLQAIVEKIVSETQANRTTRLKRILEETKETEGESEMRERMQALRAQLSDSIHNLHGVFSCRIFVAICRGFWDRLGQIVLRFLESRKENRIWYRGSDYALGILDDVFASEMQKLLGNALQDKDLDPPQSVIDARSILC
;
A
#
# COMPACT_ATOMS: atom_id res chain seq x y z
N MET A 1 38.69 2.48 60.10
CA MET A 1 37.70 1.99 61.08
C MET A 1 36.57 3.01 61.19
N LYS A 2 35.36 2.64 60.75
CA LYS A 2 34.15 3.47 60.82
C LYS A 2 33.34 3.08 62.06
N THR A 3 32.99 4.04 62.90
CA THR A 3 32.04 3.87 64.00
C THR A 3 30.62 3.70 63.42
N ARG A 4 30.10 2.47 63.44
CA ARG A 4 28.73 2.13 63.03
C ARG A 4 27.75 2.54 64.15
N LYS A 5 26.68 3.26 63.82
CA LYS A 5 25.54 3.51 64.73
C LYS A 5 24.87 2.17 65.02
N LEU A 6 24.97 1.71 66.26
CA LEU A 6 24.36 0.48 66.76
C LEU A 6 22.85 0.70 66.94
N VAL A 7 22.02 -0.11 66.27
CA VAL A 7 20.56 -0.02 66.30
C VAL A 7 20.03 -1.28 67.00
N LYS A 8 19.66 -1.17 68.28
CA LYS A 8 19.04 -2.24 69.10
C LYS A 8 19.93 -3.48 69.37
N ARG A 9 19.93 -3.91 70.64
CA ARG A 9 20.60 -5.12 71.12
C ARG A 9 19.56 -6.22 71.28
N ILE A 10 19.79 -7.38 70.69
CA ILE A 10 18.93 -8.57 70.84
C ILE A 10 19.73 -9.73 71.42
N GLU A 11 19.21 -10.32 72.48
CA GLU A 11 19.76 -11.50 73.13
C GLU A 11 18.82 -12.68 72.89
N ILE A 12 19.35 -13.80 72.38
CA ILE A 12 18.55 -14.95 71.96
C ILE A 12 18.99 -16.20 72.72
N GLU A 13 18.04 -16.84 73.39
CA GLU A 13 18.22 -18.10 74.13
C GLU A 13 17.40 -19.22 73.45
N VAL A 14 17.99 -20.41 73.28
CA VAL A 14 17.28 -21.60 72.76
C VAL A 14 16.69 -22.41 73.90
N ARG A 15 15.37 -22.46 74.03
CA ARG A 15 14.71 -23.17 75.14
C ARG A 15 14.40 -24.63 74.84
N LYS A 16 13.76 -24.93 73.71
CA LYS A 16 13.30 -26.29 73.38
C LYS A 16 13.32 -26.56 71.88
N ILE A 17 13.60 -27.80 71.50
CA ILE A 17 13.60 -28.25 70.10
C ILE A 17 12.76 -29.52 69.99
N ARG A 18 11.86 -29.56 69.02
CA ARG A 18 11.06 -30.76 68.72
C ARG A 18 11.15 -31.07 67.23
N VAL A 19 11.78 -32.21 66.91
CA VAL A 19 11.93 -32.71 65.55
C VAL A 19 11.11 -33.98 65.37
N VAL A 20 10.47 -34.13 64.21
CA VAL A 20 9.75 -35.37 63.85
C VAL A 20 10.76 -36.35 63.24
N PRO A 21 10.86 -37.60 63.74
CA PRO A 21 11.80 -38.58 63.17
C PRO A 21 11.42 -38.92 61.73
N GLN A 22 12.27 -38.54 60.77
CA GLN A 22 12.09 -38.90 59.37
C GLN A 22 12.51 -40.35 59.13
N ARG A 23 11.60 -41.18 58.60
CA ARG A 23 11.97 -42.52 58.07
C ARG A 23 12.72 -42.34 56.74
N PRO A 24 13.77 -43.13 56.47
CA PRO A 24 14.53 -43.00 55.23
C PRO A 24 13.63 -43.27 54.01
N LYS A 25 13.43 -42.27 53.14
CA LYS A 25 12.70 -42.39 51.87
C LYS A 25 13.51 -43.26 50.90
N LEU A 26 12.99 -44.45 50.56
CA LEU A 26 13.49 -45.32 49.49
C LEU A 26 13.50 -44.56 48.15
N ARG A 27 14.63 -44.56 47.43
CA ARG A 27 14.75 -44.06 46.05
C ARG A 27 13.79 -44.85 45.14
N VAL A 28 12.90 -44.16 44.42
CA VAL A 28 12.09 -44.79 43.36
C VAL A 28 12.18 -44.00 42.07
N THR A 29 12.59 -44.72 41.04
CA THR A 29 12.71 -44.36 39.64
C THR A 29 11.35 -44.19 38.96
N SER A 30 11.34 -43.40 37.89
CA SER A 30 10.24 -43.11 36.95
C SER A 30 9.42 -44.33 36.48
N SER A 31 8.11 -44.32 36.73
CA SER A 31 6.98 -44.61 35.81
C SER A 31 5.68 -44.67 36.64
N PHE A 32 4.51 -44.67 36.02
CA PHE A 32 3.16 -44.60 36.63
C PHE A 32 2.56 -43.20 36.84
N ARG A 33 2.62 -42.37 35.79
CA ARG A 33 1.44 -41.58 35.39
C ARG A 33 0.47 -42.53 34.68
N ASN A 34 -0.83 -42.36 34.93
CA ASN A 34 -2.00 -43.09 34.39
C ASN A 34 -2.46 -44.26 35.28
N LEU A 35 -3.43 -44.01 36.19
CA LEU A 35 -4.57 -44.92 36.39
C LEU A 35 -5.66 -44.53 37.42
N TYR A 36 -5.83 -43.28 37.88
CA TYR A 36 -7.00 -42.94 38.72
C TYR A 36 -7.64 -41.59 38.38
N MET A 37 -7.93 -41.39 37.09
CA MET A 37 -8.84 -40.34 36.60
C MET A 37 -10.26 -40.87 36.33
N GLN A 38 -10.67 -41.96 37.01
CA GLN A 38 -12.03 -42.55 36.92
C GLN A 38 -12.45 -43.15 38.27
N ALA A 39 -13.01 -42.33 39.16
CA ALA A 39 -13.96 -42.72 40.23
C ALA A 39 -14.44 -41.49 41.03
N GLY A 40 -14.66 -40.37 40.34
CA GLY A 40 -14.91 -39.05 40.92
C GLY A 40 -16.35 -38.74 41.35
N SER A 41 -17.24 -39.72 41.56
CA SER A 41 -18.64 -39.41 41.87
C SER A 41 -19.32 -40.21 42.98
N GLU A 42 -18.65 -41.19 43.62
CA GLU A 42 -19.27 -41.96 44.73
C GLU A 42 -18.54 -41.91 46.08
N TYR A 43 -17.31 -41.38 46.14
CA TYR A 43 -16.52 -41.34 47.38
C TYR A 43 -17.01 -40.28 48.40
N VAL A 44 -17.71 -39.24 47.94
CA VAL A 44 -18.12 -38.09 48.79
C VAL A 44 -19.39 -38.40 49.61
N ARG A 45 -20.15 -39.47 49.29
CA ARG A 45 -21.38 -39.81 50.03
C ARG A 45 -21.17 -40.81 51.18
N GLN A 46 -20.07 -41.55 51.21
CA GLN A 46 -19.80 -42.55 52.26
C GLN A 46 -18.85 -42.07 53.38
N ILE A 47 -18.10 -40.99 53.19
CA ILE A 47 -17.10 -40.53 54.18
C ILE A 47 -17.72 -39.70 55.31
N SER A 48 -18.91 -39.11 55.10
CA SER A 48 -19.60 -38.35 56.15
C SER A 48 -20.24 -39.24 57.25
N LYS A 49 -20.31 -40.57 57.05
CA LYS A 49 -20.80 -41.53 58.06
C LYS A 49 -19.66 -42.25 58.82
N ILE A 50 -18.46 -42.33 58.25
CA ILE A 50 -17.29 -43.00 58.88
C ILE A 50 -16.44 -42.00 59.71
N LEU A 51 -16.47 -40.70 59.39
CA LEU A 51 -15.74 -39.67 60.16
C LEU A 51 -16.35 -39.31 61.51
N LYS A 52 -17.57 -39.79 61.85
CA LYS A 52 -18.18 -39.55 63.17
C LYS A 52 -17.93 -40.69 64.18
N SER A 53 -17.39 -41.84 63.77
CA SER A 53 -17.12 -42.97 64.69
C SER A 53 -15.64 -43.27 64.94
N GLN A 54 -14.70 -42.64 64.22
CA GLN A 54 -13.25 -42.81 64.46
C GLN A 54 -12.58 -41.66 65.25
N VAL A 55 -13.32 -40.61 65.60
CA VAL A 55 -12.76 -39.47 66.37
C VAL A 55 -12.70 -39.74 67.88
N THR A 56 -13.25 -40.86 68.37
CA THR A 56 -13.29 -41.21 69.80
C THR A 56 -12.25 -42.25 70.26
N MET A 57 -11.28 -42.63 69.40
CA MET A 57 -10.30 -43.70 69.69
C MET A 57 -8.82 -43.29 69.51
N LEU A 58 -8.50 -42.00 69.38
CA LEU A 58 -7.10 -41.52 69.26
C LEU A 58 -6.64 -40.56 70.37
N THR A 59 -7.36 -40.51 71.49
CA THR A 59 -6.89 -39.85 72.72
C THR A 59 -6.11 -40.83 73.60
N SER A 60 -5.04 -41.42 73.07
CA SER A 60 -4.11 -42.25 73.87
C SER A 60 -2.95 -42.80 73.03
N THR A 61 -2.10 -41.94 72.46
CA THR A 61 -0.70 -42.32 72.17
C THR A 61 0.20 -41.10 72.34
N SER A 62 0.97 -41.15 73.42
CA SER A 62 2.09 -40.27 73.73
C SER A 62 3.13 -40.34 72.62
N SER A 63 3.41 -39.19 71.99
CA SER A 63 4.54 -39.06 71.07
C SER A 63 5.84 -39.08 71.88
N THR A 64 6.65 -40.09 71.63
CA THR A 64 8.04 -40.21 72.09
C THR A 64 8.86 -39.06 71.51
N SER A 65 9.10 -38.03 72.32
CA SER A 65 10.11 -37.01 72.05
C SER A 65 11.50 -37.61 72.27
N LEU A 66 12.40 -37.46 71.30
CA LEU A 66 13.84 -37.71 71.49
C LEU A 66 14.36 -36.82 72.65
N PRO A 67 15.35 -37.28 73.44
CA PRO A 67 15.92 -36.47 74.52
C PRO A 67 16.49 -35.16 73.96
N GLU A 68 16.18 -34.03 74.61
CA GLU A 68 16.62 -32.68 74.20
C GLU A 68 18.17 -32.53 74.21
N GLU A 69 18.92 -33.51 74.73
CA GLU A 69 20.39 -33.53 74.85
C GLU A 69 21.16 -33.84 73.54
N MET A 70 20.50 -34.13 72.42
CA MET A 70 21.16 -34.55 71.17
C MET A 70 21.32 -33.46 70.09
N PHE A 71 20.86 -32.24 70.33
CA PHE A 71 20.85 -31.19 69.31
C PHE A 71 21.70 -29.98 69.71
N THR A 72 22.38 -29.39 68.73
CA THR A 72 23.12 -28.13 68.87
C THR A 72 22.60 -27.11 67.85
N CYS A 73 22.51 -25.85 68.26
CA CYS A 73 22.02 -24.77 67.42
C CYS A 73 23.13 -23.75 67.15
N THR A 74 23.15 -23.23 65.93
CA THR A 74 23.96 -22.08 65.55
C THR A 74 23.04 -20.95 65.10
N LEU A 75 23.35 -19.72 65.54
CA LEU A 75 22.63 -18.50 65.19
C LEU A 75 23.58 -17.59 64.42
N GLU A 76 23.16 -17.15 63.23
CA GLU A 76 23.94 -16.23 62.39
C GLU A 76 23.08 -15.08 61.87
N LEU A 77 23.64 -13.87 61.82
CA LEU A 77 22.98 -12.70 61.24
C LEU A 77 23.30 -12.62 59.74
N LYS A 78 22.29 -12.61 58.86
CA LYS A 78 22.48 -12.63 57.39
C LYS A 78 23.31 -11.44 56.86
N SER A 79 23.38 -10.33 57.57
CA SER A 79 24.19 -9.16 57.22
C SER A 79 25.70 -9.31 57.51
N SER A 80 26.13 -10.27 58.34
CA SER A 80 27.56 -10.54 58.59
C SER A 80 28.25 -11.33 57.46
N LEU A 81 27.48 -12.03 56.62
CA LEU A 81 27.98 -12.89 55.53
C LEU A 81 28.55 -12.13 54.32
N LYS A 82 28.28 -10.82 54.17
CA LYS A 82 28.61 -10.07 52.94
C LYS A 82 30.00 -9.43 52.89
N GLY A 83 30.93 -9.74 53.80
CA GLY A 83 32.19 -8.97 53.87
C GLY A 83 33.45 -9.59 54.44
N GLN A 84 33.49 -10.87 54.87
CA GLN A 84 34.72 -11.46 55.41
C GLN A 84 34.93 -12.89 54.87
N GLN A 85 36.15 -13.15 54.37
CA GLN A 85 36.67 -14.51 54.21
C GLN A 85 36.46 -15.28 55.52
N ARG A 86 36.11 -16.57 55.40
CA ARG A 86 35.86 -17.50 56.52
C ARG A 86 37.15 -17.78 57.31
N ASP A 87 37.64 -16.79 58.03
CA ASP A 87 38.68 -17.00 59.02
C ASP A 87 38.35 -16.21 60.29
N SER A 88 38.15 -16.97 61.38
CA SER A 88 38.08 -16.51 62.78
C SER A 88 36.86 -15.71 63.25
N ILE A 89 35.66 -16.28 63.16
CA ILE A 89 34.61 -16.05 64.18
C ILE A 89 34.31 -17.41 64.81
N SER A 90 34.53 -17.55 66.12
CA SER A 90 34.18 -18.76 66.86
C SER A 90 32.67 -18.96 66.79
N LEU A 91 32.21 -19.93 66.00
CA LEU A 91 30.81 -20.36 65.98
C LEU A 91 30.46 -20.88 67.38
N GLN A 92 29.63 -20.12 68.10
CA GLN A 92 29.15 -20.52 69.41
C GLN A 92 27.95 -21.46 69.22
N TYR A 93 28.06 -22.69 69.73
CA TYR A 93 27.01 -23.68 69.64
C TYR A 93 26.13 -23.58 70.90
N LEU A 94 24.85 -23.27 70.73
CA LEU A 94 23.89 -23.20 71.83
C LEU A 94 23.22 -24.55 72.01
N LYS A 95 23.16 -25.04 73.25
CA LYS A 95 22.39 -26.22 73.61
C LYS A 95 20.99 -25.84 74.11
N PRO A 96 19.94 -26.58 73.74
CA PRO A 96 18.59 -26.29 74.22
C PRO A 96 18.50 -26.49 75.75
N GLY A 97 17.97 -25.49 76.46
CA GLY A 97 17.67 -25.60 77.90
C GLY A 97 18.84 -25.38 78.86
N THR A 98 20.03 -24.98 78.37
CA THR A 98 21.21 -24.68 79.20
C THR A 98 21.27 -23.24 79.72
N GLY A 99 20.37 -22.35 79.29
CA GLY A 99 20.41 -20.93 79.64
C GLY A 99 21.45 -20.11 78.87
N GLU A 100 22.15 -20.71 77.91
CA GLU A 100 23.13 -20.02 77.07
C GLU A 100 22.42 -19.12 76.05
N SER A 101 22.78 -17.84 76.05
CA SER A 101 22.25 -16.83 75.14
C SER A 101 23.34 -16.29 74.20
N GLN A 102 22.95 -15.93 72.99
CA GLN A 102 23.83 -15.25 72.04
C GLN A 102 23.34 -13.85 71.74
N LEU A 103 24.27 -12.90 71.75
CA LEU A 103 23.99 -11.50 71.57
C LEU A 103 24.25 -11.04 70.13
N PHE A 104 23.26 -10.37 69.53
CA PHE A 104 23.39 -9.72 68.23
C PHE A 104 23.15 -8.22 68.34
N TYR A 105 23.88 -7.48 67.50
CA TYR A 105 23.68 -6.05 67.28
C TYR A 105 23.07 -5.88 65.90
N LEU A 106 21.89 -5.28 65.83
CA LEU A 106 21.15 -5.15 64.58
C LEU A 106 21.59 -3.85 63.87
N GLU A 107 21.68 -3.88 62.54
CA GLU A 107 22.06 -2.71 61.73
C GLU A 107 20.83 -2.09 61.03
N GLY A 108 19.71 -2.82 60.92
CA GLY A 108 18.42 -2.30 60.44
C GLY A 108 17.24 -3.25 60.63
N GLN A 109 16.01 -2.78 60.38
CA GLN A 109 14.77 -3.57 60.54
C GLN A 109 14.62 -4.72 59.52
N GLY A 110 15.42 -4.72 58.44
CA GLY A 110 15.43 -5.75 57.40
C GLY A 110 16.41 -6.90 57.65
N ASP A 111 17.09 -6.94 58.80
CA ASP A 111 18.00 -8.03 59.14
C ASP A 111 17.23 -9.35 59.36
N VAL A 112 17.85 -10.47 58.98
CA VAL A 112 17.30 -11.82 59.14
C VAL A 112 18.29 -12.66 59.95
N ILE A 113 17.79 -13.32 60.99
CA ILE A 113 18.56 -14.24 61.82
C ILE A 113 18.32 -15.65 61.31
N LEU A 114 19.40 -16.33 60.94
CA LEU A 114 19.42 -17.71 60.48
C LEU A 114 19.69 -18.61 61.67
N VAL A 115 18.79 -19.55 61.91
CA VAL A 115 18.94 -20.58 62.94
C VAL A 115 19.15 -21.91 62.25
N GLU A 116 20.28 -22.55 62.51
CA GLU A 116 20.57 -23.90 61.99
C GLU A 116 20.68 -24.89 63.15
N VAL A 117 19.87 -25.94 63.09
CA VAL A 117 19.82 -27.02 64.09
C VAL A 117 20.58 -28.24 63.55
N GLN A 118 21.55 -28.72 64.32
CA GLN A 118 22.40 -29.85 63.98
C GLN A 118 22.26 -31.00 64.99
N ASP A 119 22.39 -32.23 64.52
CA ASP A 119 22.51 -33.43 65.37
C ASP A 119 23.90 -33.50 66.03
N ASN A 120 24.09 -34.41 66.99
CA ASN A 120 25.39 -34.73 67.61
C ASN A 120 26.49 -35.07 66.59
N ASN A 121 26.12 -35.55 65.40
CA ASN A 121 27.05 -35.84 64.30
C ASN A 121 27.33 -34.63 63.38
N ARG A 122 26.89 -33.42 63.76
CA ARG A 122 27.01 -32.16 62.99
C ARG A 122 26.28 -32.16 61.64
N VAL A 123 25.28 -33.02 61.47
CA VAL A 123 24.41 -33.02 60.30
C VAL A 123 23.27 -32.05 60.53
N VAL A 124 22.99 -31.20 59.54
CA VAL A 124 21.90 -30.21 59.59
C VAL A 124 20.55 -30.92 59.52
N ILE A 125 19.73 -30.73 60.55
CA ILE A 125 18.40 -31.33 60.67
C ILE A 125 17.32 -30.36 60.17
N GLY A 126 17.52 -29.06 60.33
CA GLY A 126 16.59 -28.05 59.86
C GLY A 126 17.08 -26.62 60.09
N ARG A 127 16.50 -25.70 59.32
CA ARG A 127 16.81 -24.26 59.32
C ARG A 127 15.54 -23.45 59.58
N ALA A 128 15.67 -22.34 60.29
CA ALA A 128 14.63 -21.32 60.41
C ALA A 128 15.20 -19.94 60.05
N GLU A 129 14.47 -19.19 59.23
CA GLU A 129 14.77 -17.78 58.97
C GLU A 129 13.83 -16.90 59.81
N ILE A 130 14.40 -16.02 60.62
CA ILE A 130 13.63 -15.14 61.51
C ILE A 130 13.85 -13.70 61.08
N GLN A 131 12.80 -13.07 60.55
CA GLN A 131 12.85 -11.66 60.15
C GLN A 131 12.72 -10.75 61.37
N VAL A 132 13.63 -9.77 61.50
CA VAL A 132 13.66 -8.83 62.63
C VAL A 132 12.42 -7.92 62.65
N SER A 133 11.81 -7.64 61.51
CA SER A 133 10.53 -6.92 61.40
C SER A 133 9.37 -7.63 62.10
N SER A 134 9.42 -8.94 62.31
CA SER A 134 8.37 -9.69 63.00
C SER A 134 8.23 -9.36 64.49
N PHE A 135 9.16 -8.57 65.03
CA PHE A 135 9.24 -8.19 66.44
C PHE A 135 8.75 -6.76 66.74
N SER A 136 8.41 -5.95 65.74
CA SER A 136 8.12 -4.52 65.94
C SER A 136 6.83 -4.22 66.70
N ASP A 137 5.90 -5.18 66.80
CA ASP A 137 4.56 -5.00 67.38
C ASP A 137 4.42 -5.47 68.84
N ALA A 138 5.47 -6.00 69.48
CA ALA A 138 5.39 -6.49 70.86
C ALA A 138 5.95 -5.46 71.88
N HIS A 139 5.08 -4.89 72.72
CA HIS A 139 5.46 -3.99 73.82
C HIS A 139 6.06 -4.70 75.06
N GLN A 140 6.59 -5.92 74.90
CA GLN A 140 7.19 -6.71 75.97
C GLN A 140 8.71 -6.88 75.74
N GLU A 141 9.51 -6.60 76.76
CA GLU A 141 10.99 -6.64 76.70
C GLU A 141 11.56 -8.07 76.55
N GLU A 142 10.80 -9.08 76.98
CA GLU A 142 11.07 -10.53 76.83
C GLU A 142 9.84 -11.23 76.25
N PHE A 143 9.99 -12.02 75.18
CA PHE A 143 8.94 -12.94 74.75
C PHE A 143 9.50 -14.25 74.18
N THR A 144 8.78 -15.34 74.44
CA THR A 144 9.14 -16.69 74.00
C THR A 144 8.19 -17.17 72.90
N ARG A 145 8.72 -17.58 71.73
CA ARG A 145 7.90 -18.01 70.58
C ARG A 145 8.44 -19.28 69.91
N TRP A 146 7.54 -20.09 69.35
CA TRP A 146 7.86 -21.26 68.52
C TRP A 146 8.02 -20.87 67.06
N TRP A 147 9.09 -21.34 66.44
CA TRP A 147 9.41 -21.17 65.02
C TRP A 147 9.47 -22.53 64.32
N PRO A 148 8.88 -22.67 63.11
CA PRO A 148 8.97 -23.90 62.33
C PRO A 148 10.39 -24.08 61.75
N LEU A 149 10.86 -25.32 61.69
CA LEU A 149 12.13 -25.72 61.06
C LEU A 149 11.86 -26.38 59.71
N TYR A 150 12.66 -26.04 58.70
CA TYR A 150 12.55 -26.56 57.34
C TYR A 150 13.88 -27.16 56.86
N LEU A 151 13.84 -28.16 55.99
CA LEU A 151 15.01 -28.74 55.32
C LEU A 151 14.83 -28.61 53.79
N GLU A 152 15.81 -28.00 53.11
CA GLU A 152 15.93 -27.88 51.64
C GLU A 152 14.64 -27.53 50.86
N ASP A 153 13.87 -26.56 51.39
CA ASP A 153 12.72 -25.87 50.79
C ASP A 153 11.44 -26.71 50.52
N GLN A 154 10.76 -27.11 51.61
CA GLN A 154 9.32 -26.85 51.91
C GLN A 154 8.63 -27.89 52.83
N GLU A 155 9.32 -28.91 53.34
CA GLU A 155 8.76 -29.77 54.41
C GLU A 155 9.11 -29.22 55.81
N CYS A 156 8.10 -28.97 56.65
CA CYS A 156 8.29 -28.60 58.06
C CYS A 156 8.72 -29.84 58.85
N VAL A 157 9.99 -29.88 59.27
CA VAL A 157 10.64 -31.05 59.90
C VAL A 157 10.58 -31.00 61.43
N GLY A 158 10.17 -29.86 61.99
CA GLY A 158 10.08 -29.65 63.43
C GLY A 158 9.77 -28.22 63.81
N LYS A 159 9.94 -27.91 65.09
CA LYS A 159 9.83 -26.55 65.62
C LYS A 159 10.83 -26.30 66.75
N ILE A 160 11.28 -25.06 66.85
CA ILE A 160 12.22 -24.56 67.86
C ILE A 160 11.59 -23.43 68.67
N GLN A 161 11.80 -23.42 69.98
CA GLN A 161 11.33 -22.38 70.88
C GLN A 161 12.51 -21.48 71.26
N LEU A 162 12.39 -20.18 70.97
CA LEU A 162 13.40 -19.18 71.27
C LEU A 162 12.83 -18.16 72.26
N CYS A 163 13.64 -17.76 73.25
CA CYS A 163 13.39 -16.59 74.08
C CYS A 163 14.22 -15.42 73.56
N LEU A 164 13.60 -14.27 73.33
CA LEU A 164 14.27 -13.07 72.83
C LEU A 164 14.12 -11.92 73.82
N ASN A 165 15.24 -11.31 74.20
CA ASN A 165 15.29 -10.12 75.03
C ASN A 165 15.77 -8.93 74.20
N LEU A 166 14.95 -7.89 74.10
CA LEU A 166 15.27 -6.65 73.39
C LEU A 166 15.61 -5.56 74.40
N SER A 167 16.87 -5.10 74.41
CA SER A 167 17.29 -3.97 75.24
C SER A 167 17.75 -2.79 74.38
N MET A 168 17.29 -1.59 74.73
CA MET A 168 17.84 -0.34 74.22
C MET A 168 19.03 0.06 75.10
N PRO A 169 20.17 0.52 74.54
CA PRO A 169 21.25 1.02 75.38
C PRO A 169 20.78 2.31 76.08
N ALA A 170 20.57 2.23 77.39
CA ALA A 170 20.46 3.39 78.25
C ALA A 170 21.85 3.95 78.56
N ASP A 171 21.91 5.26 78.76
CA ASP A 171 23.00 6.09 79.32
C ASP A 171 24.06 6.65 78.36
N ASN A 172 23.89 7.94 78.00
CA ASN A 172 24.57 9.01 78.73
C ASN A 172 24.13 10.40 78.23
N TYR A 173 23.43 11.13 79.10
CA TYR A 173 23.23 12.58 78.99
C TYR A 173 24.57 13.28 79.25
N GLY A 174 25.03 14.10 78.31
CA GLY A 174 26.23 14.92 78.51
C GLY A 174 26.72 15.70 77.29
N SER A 175 26.32 16.99 77.23
CA SER A 175 27.02 18.12 76.60
C SER A 175 27.07 18.26 75.06
N ALA A 176 26.29 19.23 74.56
CA ALA A 176 26.69 20.25 73.59
C ALA A 176 27.28 19.86 72.21
N LYS A 177 27.00 18.65 71.69
CA LYS A 177 27.26 18.29 70.27
C LYS A 177 26.07 17.61 69.56
N MET A 178 24.85 17.80 70.05
CA MET A 178 23.65 17.49 69.28
C MET A 178 23.29 18.69 68.43
N LEU A 179 23.76 18.75 67.18
CA LEU A 179 23.11 19.47 66.08
C LEU A 179 23.66 19.12 64.68
N GLN A 180 24.25 17.94 64.51
CA GLN A 180 24.43 17.33 63.18
C GLN A 180 23.99 15.88 63.29
N GLY A 181 22.74 15.60 62.93
CA GLY A 181 22.37 14.23 62.61
C GLY A 181 23.23 13.84 61.40
N GLY A 182 24.06 12.80 61.50
CA GLY A 182 24.95 12.48 60.36
C GLY A 182 24.19 12.47 59.03
N LEU A 183 24.81 12.98 57.95
CA LEU A 183 24.25 13.30 56.62
C LEU A 183 22.93 12.61 56.20
N ALA A 184 22.78 11.31 56.46
CA ALA A 184 21.54 10.56 56.21
C ALA A 184 20.28 11.08 56.96
N VAL A 185 20.44 11.66 58.16
CA VAL A 185 19.32 12.25 58.92
C VAL A 185 18.94 13.61 58.33
N ASP A 186 19.95 14.42 57.98
CA ASP A 186 19.74 15.75 57.42
C ASP A 186 19.09 15.68 56.03
N THR A 187 19.42 14.66 55.22
CA THR A 187 18.74 14.38 53.94
C THR A 187 17.26 14.02 54.12
N ILE A 188 16.90 13.27 55.17
CA ILE A 188 15.50 12.91 55.46
C ILE A 188 14.71 14.13 55.90
N ILE A 189 15.31 15.00 56.72
CA ILE A 189 14.65 16.24 57.16
C ILE A 189 14.45 17.18 55.97
N TYR A 190 15.44 17.29 55.08
CA TYR A 190 15.29 18.05 53.84
C TYR A 190 14.16 17.53 52.96
N ASP A 191 14.05 16.21 52.80
CA ASP A 191 12.93 15.58 52.07
C ASP A 191 11.57 15.99 52.65
N MET A 192 11.43 16.01 53.98
CA MET A 192 10.20 16.43 54.64
C MET A 192 9.89 17.91 54.41
N VAL A 193 10.90 18.79 54.47
CA VAL A 193 10.74 20.23 54.22
C VAL A 193 10.37 20.48 52.76
N LEU A 194 11.01 19.77 51.82
CA LEU A 194 10.71 19.84 50.39
C LEU A 194 9.27 19.39 50.09
N GLU A 195 8.84 18.28 50.69
CA GLU A 195 7.49 17.77 50.54
C GLU A 195 6.44 18.73 51.15
N ALA A 196 6.74 19.34 52.30
CA ALA A 196 5.89 20.36 52.90
C ALA A 196 5.79 21.62 52.01
N ALA A 197 6.90 22.07 51.44
CA ALA A 197 6.93 23.19 50.50
C ALA A 197 6.07 22.92 49.25
N MET A 198 6.17 21.72 48.67
CA MET A 198 5.38 21.31 47.52
C MET A 198 3.88 21.27 47.83
N ARG A 199 3.50 20.69 48.97
CA ARG A 199 2.09 20.67 49.41
C ARG A 199 1.55 22.08 49.64
N ALA A 200 2.33 22.96 50.26
CA ALA A 200 1.92 24.33 50.54
C ALA A 200 1.72 25.18 49.26
N GLN A 201 2.46 24.87 48.19
CA GLN A 201 2.38 25.58 46.90
C GLN A 201 1.49 24.89 45.86
N ASN A 202 0.72 23.85 46.24
CA ASN A 202 -0.13 23.07 45.33
C ASN A 202 0.63 22.52 44.11
N PHE A 203 1.83 21.96 44.34
CA PHE A 203 2.68 21.40 43.30
C PHE A 203 1.92 20.39 42.41
N ASN A 204 1.87 20.67 41.11
CA ASN A 204 1.18 19.87 40.11
C ASN A 204 1.83 20.05 38.74
N SER A 205 1.36 19.34 37.71
CA SER A 205 1.94 19.35 36.36
C SER A 205 2.03 20.74 35.68
N LYS A 206 1.25 21.73 36.12
CA LYS A 206 1.29 23.13 35.63
C LYS A 206 2.01 24.11 36.56
N MET A 207 2.27 23.70 37.80
CA MET A 207 2.88 24.53 38.85
C MET A 207 4.07 23.78 39.43
N LEU A 208 5.17 23.77 38.66
CA LEU A 208 6.36 22.99 38.99
C LEU A 208 7.35 23.77 39.86
N HIS A 209 7.34 25.11 39.82
CA HIS A 209 8.34 25.94 40.50
C HIS A 209 8.00 26.19 41.98
N ILE A 210 8.97 25.97 42.87
CA ILE A 210 8.89 26.39 44.28
C ILE A 210 9.39 27.82 44.39
N SER A 211 8.57 28.72 44.95
CA SER A 211 8.88 30.14 45.06
C SER A 211 8.69 30.69 46.49
N GLY A 212 9.16 31.93 46.72
CA GLY A 212 8.94 32.66 47.97
C GLY A 212 9.68 32.10 49.18
N SER A 213 9.05 32.20 50.36
CA SER A 213 9.64 31.83 51.66
C SER A 213 10.06 30.36 51.75
N TRP A 214 9.38 29.46 51.03
CA TRP A 214 9.74 28.04 50.98
C TRP A 214 11.03 27.78 50.20
N LYS A 215 11.25 28.52 49.10
CA LYS A 215 12.52 28.41 48.34
C LYS A 215 13.69 28.87 49.19
N TRP A 216 13.54 30.04 49.82
CA TRP A 216 14.53 30.56 50.77
C TRP A 216 14.82 29.57 51.91
N LEU A 217 13.77 28.96 52.50
CA LEU A 217 13.95 27.98 53.59
C LEU A 217 14.73 26.75 53.13
N LEU A 218 14.46 26.22 51.93
CA LEU A 218 15.18 25.08 51.37
C LEU A 218 16.64 25.42 51.10
N ASP A 219 16.91 26.61 50.56
CA ASP A 219 18.26 27.09 50.27
C ASP A 219 19.06 27.23 51.59
N GLU A 220 18.55 27.98 52.57
CA GLU A 220 19.20 28.18 53.88
C GLU A 220 19.39 26.87 54.64
N PHE A 221 18.38 25.99 54.64
CA PHE A 221 18.50 24.68 55.29
C PHE A 221 19.65 23.89 54.67
N SER A 222 19.72 23.87 53.35
CA SER A 222 20.74 23.09 52.66
C SER A 222 22.15 23.63 52.83
N ASP A 223 22.32 24.96 52.87
CA ASP A 223 23.61 25.58 53.10
C ASP A 223 24.08 25.39 54.55
N TYR A 224 23.16 25.48 55.53
CA TYR A 224 23.46 25.28 56.94
C TYR A 224 23.88 23.83 57.27
N TYR A 225 23.19 22.84 56.69
CA TYR A 225 23.47 21.41 56.91
C TYR A 225 24.44 20.80 55.90
N GLY A 226 24.94 21.58 54.93
CA GLY A 226 25.95 21.14 53.97
C GLY A 226 25.47 20.05 53.01
N LEU A 227 24.20 20.13 52.58
CA LEU A 227 23.65 19.18 51.62
C LEU A 227 24.23 19.42 50.22
N SER A 228 24.59 18.33 49.54
CA SER A 228 25.09 18.37 48.16
C SER A 228 24.06 19.00 47.22
N ASP A 229 24.53 19.90 46.36
CA ASP A 229 23.70 20.51 45.32
C ASP A 229 23.07 19.47 44.38
N ALA A 230 23.82 18.39 44.07
CA ALA A 230 23.31 17.30 43.25
C ALA A 230 22.16 16.55 43.94
N TYR A 231 22.26 16.32 45.26
CA TYR A 231 21.19 15.68 46.04
C TYR A 231 19.90 16.52 46.02
N ARG A 232 19.99 17.83 46.25
CA ARG A 232 18.82 18.74 46.25
C ARG A 232 18.09 18.70 44.91
N LYS A 233 18.85 18.81 43.82
CA LYS A 233 18.33 18.82 42.44
C LYS A 233 17.74 17.47 42.05
N LEU A 234 18.43 16.36 42.34
CA LEU A 234 17.93 15.01 42.11
C LEU A 234 16.64 14.72 42.86
N ARG A 235 16.57 15.16 44.12
CA ARG A 235 15.37 14.94 44.91
C ARG A 235 14.18 15.71 44.38
N TYR A 236 14.40 16.97 44.01
CA TYR A 236 13.37 17.78 43.37
C TYR A 236 12.93 17.19 42.04
N LEU A 237 13.88 16.72 41.23
CA LEU A 237 13.63 16.02 39.97
C LEU A 237 12.77 14.76 40.15
N CYS A 238 12.97 13.96 41.20
CA CYS A 238 12.09 12.81 41.49
C CYS A 238 10.62 13.21 41.62
N TYR A 239 10.34 14.33 42.29
CA TYR A 239 8.97 14.83 42.48
C TYR A 239 8.39 15.37 41.17
N ILE A 240 9.19 16.09 40.38
CA ILE A 240 8.78 16.54 39.04
C ILE A 240 8.42 15.34 38.17
N MET A 241 9.25 14.29 38.17
CA MET A 241 8.99 13.07 37.39
C MET A 241 7.73 12.30 37.82
N ASN A 242 7.17 12.54 39.02
CA ASN A 242 5.88 11.96 39.42
C ASN A 242 4.67 12.65 38.76
N VAL A 243 4.83 13.91 38.33
CA VAL A 243 3.76 14.73 37.74
C VAL A 243 4.11 15.24 36.33
N ALA A 244 5.19 14.70 35.75
CA ALA A 244 5.76 15.21 34.52
C ALA A 244 4.78 15.04 33.35
N THR A 245 4.68 16.08 32.54
CA THR A 245 3.91 16.11 31.29
C THR A 245 4.84 16.60 30.18
N PRO A 246 4.59 16.23 28.91
CA PRO A 246 5.42 16.62 27.77
C PRO A 246 5.17 18.09 27.36
N THR A 247 5.32 19.01 28.31
CA THR A 247 5.19 20.47 28.13
C THR A 247 6.56 21.14 28.18
N LYS A 248 6.67 22.31 27.56
CA LYS A 248 7.92 23.08 27.52
C LYS A 248 8.46 23.38 28.92
N ASP A 249 7.63 23.92 29.81
CA ASP A 249 8.03 24.31 31.18
C ASP A 249 8.55 23.09 31.98
N CYS A 250 7.91 21.93 31.83
CA CYS A 250 8.35 20.70 32.51
C CYS A 250 9.72 20.21 32.00
N LEU A 251 9.94 20.24 30.69
CA LEU A 251 11.17 19.77 30.08
C LEU A 251 12.32 20.77 30.27
N GLU A 252 12.08 22.08 30.19
CA GLU A 252 13.09 23.11 30.48
C GLU A 252 13.58 23.00 31.94
N LEU A 253 12.65 22.90 32.90
CA LEU A 253 13.01 22.69 34.30
C LEU A 253 13.76 21.37 34.53
N THR A 254 13.35 20.29 33.84
CA THR A 254 14.06 19.00 33.89
C THR A 254 15.48 19.14 33.38
N TYR A 255 15.68 19.84 32.26
CA TYR A 255 17.00 20.10 31.68
C TYR A 255 17.89 20.91 32.63
N GLU A 256 17.36 21.99 33.22
CA GLU A 256 18.08 22.86 34.17
C GLU A 256 18.57 22.09 35.41
N LEU A 257 17.75 21.18 35.94
CA LEU A 257 18.10 20.37 37.11
C LEU A 257 19.07 19.24 36.77
N LEU A 258 18.95 18.64 35.58
CA LEU A 258 19.74 17.49 35.16
C LEU A 258 21.15 17.87 34.73
N LEU A 259 21.32 18.99 34.01
CA LEU A 259 22.61 19.43 33.47
C LEU A 259 23.77 19.48 34.50
N PRO A 260 23.62 20.11 35.68
CA PRO A 260 24.68 20.13 36.70
C PRO A 260 24.92 18.75 37.33
N VAL A 261 23.88 17.90 37.42
CA VAL A 261 23.99 16.55 38.00
C VAL A 261 24.77 15.62 37.09
N ILE A 262 24.57 15.71 35.77
CA ILE A 262 25.33 14.93 34.79
C ILE A 262 26.80 15.35 34.76
N LYS A 263 27.10 16.66 34.86
CA LYS A 263 28.49 17.12 35.03
C LYS A 263 29.13 16.50 36.28
N ALA A 264 28.42 16.49 37.41
CA ALA A 264 28.89 15.84 38.64
C ALA A 264 29.06 14.31 38.50
N ARG A 265 28.25 13.64 37.66
CA ARG A 265 28.41 12.23 37.32
C ARG A 265 29.73 12.00 36.56
N ASP A 266 30.00 12.82 35.55
CA ASP A 266 31.17 12.70 34.70
C ASP A 266 32.46 13.01 35.49
N ASP A 267 32.40 13.98 36.41
CA ASP A 267 33.46 14.30 37.38
C ASP A 267 33.60 13.26 38.52
N ARG A 268 32.73 12.25 38.55
CA ARG A 268 32.66 11.16 39.56
C ARG A 268 32.45 11.66 41.00
N THR A 269 31.85 12.83 41.18
CA THR A 269 31.63 13.46 42.49
C THR A 269 30.33 13.01 43.18
N LEU A 270 29.43 12.34 42.46
CA LEU A 270 28.17 11.81 43.02
C LEU A 270 28.39 10.70 44.06
N THR A 271 27.65 10.78 45.16
CA THR A 271 27.53 9.75 46.19
C THR A 271 26.74 8.52 45.71
N ARG A 272 26.80 7.41 46.46
CA ARG A 272 26.03 6.18 46.12
C ARG A 272 24.53 6.41 46.13
N GLN A 273 24.01 7.24 47.04
CA GLN A 273 22.59 7.56 47.13
C GLN A 273 22.16 8.40 45.92
N GLU A 274 22.91 9.45 45.59
CA GLU A 274 22.65 10.29 44.41
C GLU A 274 22.69 9.48 43.11
N ARG A 275 23.64 8.54 42.96
CA ARG A 275 23.67 7.66 41.78
C ARG A 275 22.42 6.78 41.67
N SER A 276 21.93 6.26 42.79
CA SER A 276 20.70 5.46 42.79
C SER A 276 19.50 6.31 42.37
N ILE A 277 19.39 7.51 42.93
CA ILE A 277 18.29 8.44 42.62
C ILE A 277 18.37 8.89 41.15
N LEU A 278 19.58 9.16 40.65
CA LEU A 278 19.81 9.54 39.26
C LEU A 278 19.35 8.44 38.30
N LEU A 279 19.69 7.17 38.55
CA LEU A 279 19.24 6.05 37.72
C LEU A 279 17.70 5.97 37.65
N ASP A 280 17.02 6.08 38.79
CA ASP A 280 15.55 6.08 38.83
C ASP A 280 14.95 7.29 38.06
N CYS A 281 15.63 8.45 38.10
CA CYS A 281 15.22 9.62 37.34
C CYS A 281 15.48 9.46 35.84
N GLU A 282 16.64 8.91 35.45
CA GLU A 282 17.01 8.64 34.05
C GLU A 282 15.98 7.72 33.39
N ASP A 283 15.55 6.65 34.07
CA ASP A 283 14.51 5.74 33.56
C ASP A 283 13.20 6.48 33.30
N ARG A 284 12.75 7.31 34.25
CA ARG A 284 11.50 8.08 34.12
C ARG A 284 11.60 9.17 33.05
N ILE A 285 12.75 9.84 32.95
CA ILE A 285 13.03 10.83 31.92
C ILE A 285 13.02 10.17 30.55
N ASN A 286 13.63 9.00 30.39
CA ASN A 286 13.61 8.26 29.12
C ASN A 286 12.19 7.88 28.71
N VAL A 287 11.33 7.48 29.66
CA VAL A 287 9.89 7.25 29.39
C VAL A 287 9.20 8.53 28.94
N LEU A 288 9.46 9.67 29.59
CA LEU A 288 8.90 10.96 29.19
C LEU A 288 9.38 11.38 27.79
N LEU A 289 10.67 11.23 27.50
CA LEU A 289 11.24 11.52 26.18
C LEU A 289 10.64 10.63 25.09
N ALA A 290 10.43 9.34 25.36
CA ALA A 290 9.72 8.46 24.45
C ALA A 290 8.31 8.98 24.16
N ILE A 291 7.56 9.41 25.18
CA ILE A 291 6.22 10.02 25.00
C ILE A 291 6.30 11.29 24.12
N VAL A 292 7.30 12.16 24.34
CA VAL A 292 7.48 13.39 23.56
C VAL A 292 7.78 13.06 22.09
N PHE A 293 8.81 12.25 21.83
CA PHE A 293 9.25 11.93 20.47
C PHE A 293 8.25 11.06 19.71
N GLU A 294 7.55 10.14 20.38
CA GLU A 294 6.50 9.33 19.75
C GLU A 294 5.23 10.12 19.42
N ASN A 295 5.10 11.35 19.93
CA ASN A 295 3.92 12.20 19.74
C ASN A 295 4.27 13.63 19.31
N TYR A 296 5.42 13.88 18.68
CA TYR A 296 5.94 15.23 18.40
C TYR A 296 4.98 16.17 17.64
N LYS A 297 4.05 15.64 16.83
CA LYS A 297 2.98 16.42 16.13
C LYS A 297 1.72 16.68 16.95
N SER A 298 1.57 15.99 18.07
CA SER A 298 0.37 16.01 18.94
C SER A 298 0.65 16.65 20.30
N LEU A 299 1.82 17.26 20.48
CA LEU A 299 2.19 17.97 21.70
C LEU A 299 1.37 19.27 21.80
N ASP A 300 0.77 19.50 22.97
CA ASP A 300 -0.06 20.67 23.24
C ASP A 300 0.22 21.23 24.64
N GLU A 301 0.68 22.48 24.70
CA GLU A 301 0.99 23.20 25.94
C GLU A 301 -0.26 23.56 26.75
N HIS A 302 -1.45 23.57 26.13
CA HIS A 302 -2.69 23.94 26.80
C HIS A 302 -3.42 22.75 27.42
N SER A 303 -3.15 21.55 26.91
CA SER A 303 -3.68 20.28 27.41
C SER A 303 -3.20 19.98 28.84
N ILE A 304 -4.05 19.32 29.62
CA ILE A 304 -3.71 18.86 30.97
C ILE A 304 -2.67 17.73 30.93
N THR A 305 -2.68 16.93 29.87
CA THR A 305 -1.78 15.79 29.67
C THR A 305 -0.55 16.15 28.84
N GLY A 306 -0.45 17.39 28.33
CA GLY A 306 0.58 17.81 27.36
C GLY A 306 0.37 17.27 25.94
N LEU A 307 -0.75 16.57 25.69
CA LEU A 307 -1.08 15.96 24.40
C LEU A 307 -2.46 16.42 23.92
N SER A 308 -2.59 16.70 22.63
CA SER A 308 -3.86 17.07 22.00
C SER A 308 -4.80 15.87 21.89
N GLU A 309 -6.02 15.98 22.43
CA GLU A 309 -7.06 14.95 22.36
C GLU A 309 -7.84 14.99 21.04
N LEU A 310 -8.07 16.20 20.50
CA LEU A 310 -8.76 16.45 19.24
C LEU A 310 -7.74 16.76 18.14
N PHE A 311 -7.98 16.26 16.93
CA PHE A 311 -7.14 16.65 15.80
C PHE A 311 -7.49 18.06 15.34
N GLY A 312 -6.56 18.98 15.54
CA GLY A 312 -6.49 20.21 14.78
C GLY A 312 -5.94 19.97 13.36
N PRO A 313 -5.88 21.03 12.53
CA PRO A 313 -5.13 21.00 11.27
C PRO A 313 -3.68 20.52 11.51
N ILE A 314 -3.08 19.90 10.50
CA ILE A 314 -1.69 19.44 10.55
C ILE A 314 -0.80 20.65 10.91
N SER A 315 -0.16 20.60 12.07
CA SER A 315 0.73 21.67 12.52
C SER A 315 1.98 21.69 11.63
N ASP A 316 2.22 22.85 11.02
CA ASP A 316 3.40 23.13 10.21
C ASP A 316 4.62 23.55 11.04
N CYS A 317 4.49 23.63 12.37
CA CYS A 317 5.54 24.08 13.27
C CYS A 317 5.86 23.04 14.33
N ALA A 318 7.14 22.97 14.71
CA ALA A 318 7.57 22.13 15.82
C ALA A 318 6.96 22.62 17.13
N ALA A 319 6.49 21.69 17.95
CA ALA A 319 5.96 22.01 19.26
C ALA A 319 7.05 22.59 20.17
N PRO A 320 6.72 23.55 21.06
CA PRO A 320 7.70 24.19 21.93
C PRO A 320 8.45 23.20 22.84
N ALA A 321 7.78 22.13 23.27
CA ALA A 321 8.36 21.04 24.05
C ALA A 321 9.44 20.20 23.32
N LEU A 322 9.51 20.23 21.97
CA LEU A 322 10.43 19.36 21.23
C LEU A 322 11.90 19.76 21.41
N ALA A 323 12.22 21.05 21.43
CA ALA A 323 13.60 21.52 21.58
C ALA A 323 14.20 21.19 22.96
N PRO A 324 13.52 21.45 24.09
CA PRO A 324 13.97 20.98 25.41
C PRO A 324 14.14 19.47 25.50
N ALA A 325 13.27 18.68 24.86
CA ALA A 325 13.41 17.22 24.83
C ALA A 325 14.69 16.76 24.11
N VAL A 326 15.04 17.38 22.97
CA VAL A 326 16.31 17.09 22.29
C VAL A 326 17.51 17.48 23.16
N GLN A 327 17.43 18.59 23.91
CA GLN A 327 18.48 19.01 24.84
C GLN A 327 18.66 17.99 25.98
N ILE A 328 17.59 17.50 26.60
CA ILE A 328 17.68 16.45 27.62
C ILE A 328 18.26 15.17 27.02
N PHE A 329 17.78 14.75 25.84
CA PHE A 329 18.29 13.57 25.16
C PHE A 329 19.80 13.68 24.88
N SER A 330 20.28 14.87 24.49
CA SER A 330 21.70 15.16 24.26
C SER A 330 22.59 15.07 25.51
N VAL A 331 22.00 15.29 26.67
CA VAL A 331 22.70 15.25 27.97
C VAL A 331 22.77 13.82 28.50
N LEU A 332 21.73 13.03 28.26
CA LEU A 332 21.67 11.64 28.71
C LEU A 332 22.40 10.67 27.78
N HIS A 333 22.37 10.94 26.48
CA HIS A 333 22.85 10.03 25.45
C HIS A 333 23.90 10.70 24.56
N ASP A 334 24.92 9.94 24.15
CA ASP A 334 25.86 10.38 23.12
C ASP A 334 25.16 10.37 21.74
N ILE A 335 24.76 11.54 21.24
CA ILE A 335 24.06 11.72 19.95
C ILE A 335 24.88 11.22 18.76
N LEU A 336 26.22 11.16 18.89
CA LEU A 336 27.09 10.64 17.83
C LEU A 336 27.10 9.11 17.80
N SER A 337 26.69 8.45 18.89
CA SER A 337 26.60 7.00 18.96
C SER A 337 25.48 6.45 18.07
N ASN A 338 25.74 5.32 17.42
CA ASN A 338 24.74 4.63 16.59
C ASN A 338 23.53 4.17 17.41
N GLU A 339 23.74 3.84 18.69
CA GLU A 339 22.70 3.37 19.60
C GLU A 339 21.70 4.48 19.91
N ALA A 340 22.15 5.66 20.35
CA ALA A 340 21.29 6.80 20.62
C ALA A 340 20.53 7.25 19.37
N GLN A 341 21.20 7.28 18.21
CA GLN A 341 20.54 7.59 16.95
C GLN A 341 19.48 6.55 16.59
N SER A 342 19.73 5.26 16.83
CA SER A 342 18.74 4.20 16.56
C SER A 342 17.51 4.33 17.46
N ILE A 343 17.70 4.68 18.73
CA ILE A 343 16.61 4.93 19.70
C ILE A 343 15.76 6.10 19.22
N LEU A 344 16.37 7.24 18.92
CA LEU A 344 15.65 8.42 18.44
C LEU A 344 14.92 8.15 17.12
N ARG A 345 15.55 7.43 16.17
CA ARG A 345 14.89 6.98 14.94
C ARG A 345 13.68 6.08 15.24
N SER A 346 13.79 5.17 16.21
CA SER A 346 12.70 4.26 16.58
C SER A 346 11.49 4.99 17.14
N TYR A 347 11.69 6.03 17.96
CA TYR A 347 10.60 6.86 18.48
C TYR A 347 9.90 7.63 17.36
N LEU A 348 10.66 8.22 16.43
CA LEU A 348 10.09 8.94 15.28
C LEU A 348 9.37 8.00 14.30
N GLN A 349 9.88 6.78 14.10
CA GLN A 349 9.18 5.73 13.35
C GLN A 349 7.87 5.32 14.02
N ALA A 350 7.88 5.15 15.35
CA ALA A 350 6.67 4.84 16.11
C ALA A 350 5.64 5.99 16.04
N ALA A 351 6.10 7.25 16.07
CA ALA A 351 5.26 8.41 15.86
C ALA A 351 4.59 8.39 14.48
N ALA A 352 5.40 8.23 13.42
CA ALA A 352 4.91 8.12 12.05
C ALA A 352 3.94 6.94 11.89
N ALA A 353 4.21 5.79 12.49
CA ALA A 353 3.32 4.62 12.46
C ALA A 353 1.96 4.90 13.12
N LYS A 354 1.93 5.52 14.31
CA LYS A 354 0.69 5.92 15.00
C LYS A 354 -0.12 6.88 14.13
N ARG A 355 0.56 7.83 13.50
CA ARG A 355 -0.01 8.86 12.64
C ARG A 355 -0.60 8.27 11.36
N CYS A 356 0.15 7.38 10.71
CA CYS A 356 -0.25 6.63 9.52
C CYS A 356 -1.50 5.79 9.80
N ARG A 357 -1.45 4.98 10.86
CA ARG A 357 -2.56 4.10 11.26
C ARG A 357 -3.85 4.88 11.48
N ARG A 358 -3.76 6.08 12.05
CA ARG A 358 -4.94 6.89 12.35
C ARG A 358 -5.60 7.47 11.09
N HIS A 359 -4.82 7.91 10.10
CA HIS A 359 -5.34 8.28 8.77
C HIS A 359 -5.97 7.09 8.03
N MET A 360 -5.49 5.89 8.31
CA MET A 360 -5.98 4.67 7.68
C MET A 360 -7.32 4.15 8.21
N ILE A 361 -7.75 4.53 9.42
CA ILE A 361 -8.98 4.02 10.06
C ILE A 361 -10.21 4.20 9.17
N GLU A 362 -10.37 5.36 8.54
CA GLU A 362 -11.52 5.66 7.69
C GLU A 362 -11.60 4.80 6.42
N THR A 363 -10.49 4.15 6.06
CA THR A 363 -10.39 3.27 4.88
C THR A 363 -10.34 1.78 5.24
N ASP A 364 -10.30 1.44 6.53
CA ASP A 364 -10.27 0.05 6.99
C ASP A 364 -11.54 -0.72 6.58
N GLU A 365 -12.67 -0.02 6.47
CA GLU A 365 -13.95 -0.59 6.02
C GLU A 365 -13.85 -1.23 4.62
N PHE A 366 -12.97 -0.73 3.75
CA PHE A 366 -12.80 -1.23 2.37
C PHE A 366 -11.80 -2.38 2.23
N MET A 367 -11.09 -2.73 3.29
CA MET A 367 -10.02 -3.74 3.26
C MET A 367 -10.52 -5.15 3.61
N SER A 368 -11.76 -5.29 4.07
CA SER A 368 -12.32 -6.59 4.48
C SER A 368 -12.97 -7.33 3.31
N SER A 369 -12.62 -8.61 3.15
CA SER A 369 -13.10 -9.51 2.09
C SER A 369 -14.57 -9.94 2.24
N ASN A 370 -15.30 -9.42 3.23
CA ASN A 370 -16.71 -9.78 3.50
C ASN A 370 -17.72 -8.76 2.93
N ASN A 371 -17.27 -7.85 2.07
CA ASN A 371 -18.08 -6.75 1.53
C ASN A 371 -18.79 -7.06 0.19
N ASP A 372 -19.02 -8.33 -0.13
CA ASP A 372 -19.76 -8.74 -1.35
C ASP A 372 -21.14 -8.05 -1.48
N ASN A 373 -21.73 -7.58 -0.36
CA ASN A 373 -23.01 -6.86 -0.35
C ASN A 373 -22.89 -5.32 -0.32
N LEU A 374 -21.71 -4.73 -0.12
CA LEU A 374 -21.52 -3.26 0.02
C LEU A 374 -21.05 -2.57 -1.28
N LEU A 375 -20.42 -3.33 -2.19
CA LEU A 375 -19.75 -2.84 -3.40
C LEU A 375 -20.52 -3.11 -4.69
N THR A 376 -21.86 -3.15 -4.62
CA THR A 376 -22.72 -3.34 -5.80
C THR A 376 -23.31 -2.04 -6.34
N ASP A 377 -23.21 -0.93 -5.58
CA ASP A 377 -23.71 0.38 -5.96
C ASP A 377 -22.58 1.28 -6.49
N ASP A 378 -22.75 1.87 -7.68
CA ASP A 378 -21.74 2.74 -8.31
C ASP A 378 -21.38 3.95 -7.43
N MET A 379 -22.33 4.41 -6.61
CA MET A 379 -22.12 5.54 -5.69
C MET A 379 -21.19 5.17 -4.54
N THR A 380 -21.27 3.94 -4.00
CA THR A 380 -20.40 3.47 -2.91
C THR A 380 -18.99 3.21 -3.41
N ILE A 381 -18.84 2.67 -4.62
CA ILE A 381 -17.54 2.50 -5.28
C ILE A 381 -16.88 3.87 -5.50
N SER A 382 -17.60 4.83 -6.08
CA SER A 382 -17.06 6.17 -6.30
C SER A 382 -16.63 6.86 -4.99
N ALA A 383 -17.39 6.69 -3.91
CA ALA A 383 -17.05 7.23 -2.59
C ALA A 383 -15.80 6.57 -1.99
N ALA A 384 -15.63 5.25 -2.17
CA ALA A 384 -14.47 4.51 -1.69
C ALA A 384 -13.18 4.96 -2.39
N TYR A 385 -13.21 5.12 -3.72
CA TYR A 385 -12.09 5.65 -4.50
C TYR A 385 -11.74 7.10 -4.10
N LEU A 386 -12.75 7.93 -3.84
CA LEU A 386 -12.55 9.30 -3.37
C LEU A 386 -11.90 9.35 -1.97
N LYS A 387 -12.31 8.46 -1.05
CA LYS A 387 -11.66 8.34 0.26
C LYS A 387 -10.20 7.91 0.14
N MET A 388 -9.89 6.97 -0.75
CA MET A 388 -8.52 6.53 -1.01
C MET A 388 -7.65 7.65 -1.63
N LYS A 389 -8.24 8.48 -2.49
CA LYS A 389 -7.60 9.70 -3.02
C LYS A 389 -7.29 10.68 -1.89
N THR A 390 -8.24 10.94 -1.00
CA THR A 390 -8.05 11.81 0.17
C THR A 390 -6.96 11.28 1.09
N LEU A 391 -6.85 9.96 1.27
CA LEU A 391 -5.76 9.34 2.03
C LEU A 391 -4.38 9.67 1.43
N CYS A 392 -4.23 9.56 0.10
CA CYS A 392 -2.97 9.91 -0.58
C CYS A 392 -2.59 11.39 -0.33
N ILE A 393 -3.57 12.28 -0.39
CA ILE A 393 -3.37 13.72 -0.15
C ILE A 393 -3.01 13.98 1.32
N ASN A 394 -3.72 13.38 2.27
CA ASN A 394 -3.47 13.57 3.70
C ASN A 394 -2.07 13.08 4.08
N ILE A 395 -1.63 11.93 3.57
CA ILE A 395 -0.28 11.41 3.78
C ILE A 395 0.77 12.34 3.15
N SER A 396 0.52 12.88 1.95
CA SER A 396 1.39 13.90 1.33
C SER A 396 1.56 15.11 2.25
N LEU A 397 0.46 15.64 2.79
CA LEU A 397 0.47 16.79 3.70
C LEU A 397 1.20 16.49 5.02
N GLU A 398 1.11 15.26 5.54
CA GLU A 398 1.89 14.84 6.72
C GLU A 398 3.40 14.92 6.48
N ILE A 399 3.86 14.47 5.30
CA ILE A 399 5.28 14.54 4.93
C ILE A 399 5.72 15.99 4.74
N GLN A 400 4.89 16.82 4.13
CA GLN A 400 5.19 18.26 4.00
C GLN A 400 5.34 18.94 5.37
N ALA A 401 4.50 18.59 6.34
CA ALA A 401 4.65 19.09 7.70
C ALA A 401 5.94 18.56 8.35
N ASP A 402 6.34 17.31 8.08
CA ASP A 402 7.62 16.75 8.55
C ASP A 402 8.83 17.49 7.98
N ILE A 403 8.77 17.88 6.71
CA ILE A 403 9.79 18.72 6.07
C ILE A 403 9.88 20.08 6.77
N LYS A 404 8.73 20.76 6.98
CA LYS A 404 8.72 22.06 7.67
C LYS A 404 9.22 21.99 9.11
N ILE A 405 8.89 20.93 9.85
CA ILE A 405 9.40 20.70 11.21
C ILE A 405 10.90 20.44 11.18
N HIS A 406 11.38 19.65 10.22
CA HIS A 406 12.80 19.35 10.05
C HIS A 406 13.63 20.59 9.73
N ASP A 407 13.12 21.48 8.86
CA ASP A 407 13.76 22.72 8.45
C ASP A 407 13.97 23.73 9.61
N GLN A 408 13.32 23.52 10.75
CA GLN A 408 13.55 24.31 11.97
C GLN A 408 14.84 23.91 12.71
N ASN A 409 15.57 22.89 12.25
CA ASN A 409 16.87 22.45 12.76
C ASN A 409 16.88 22.10 14.26
N ILE A 410 15.77 21.55 14.76
CA ILE A 410 15.65 21.13 16.18
C ILE A 410 16.27 19.75 16.42
N LEU A 411 16.16 18.85 15.44
CA LEU A 411 16.70 17.49 15.52
C LEU A 411 18.19 17.45 15.18
N PRO A 412 18.97 16.48 15.68
CA PRO A 412 20.36 16.29 15.29
C PRO A 412 20.51 16.06 13.78
N SER A 413 21.59 16.55 13.19
CA SER A 413 21.87 16.43 11.74
C SER A 413 21.98 14.98 11.23
N SER A 414 22.15 14.00 12.12
CA SER A 414 22.15 12.58 11.80
C SER A 414 20.74 11.98 11.60
N ILE A 415 19.69 12.74 11.93
CA ILE A 415 18.29 12.33 11.85
C ILE A 415 17.60 13.08 10.72
N ASP A 416 17.24 12.34 9.68
CA ASP A 416 16.46 12.84 8.55
C ASP A 416 14.98 12.48 8.77
N LEU A 417 14.25 13.38 9.42
CA LEU A 417 12.84 13.17 9.75
C LEU A 417 11.98 12.94 8.49
N PRO A 418 12.09 13.74 7.41
CA PRO A 418 11.33 13.54 6.19
C PRO A 418 11.56 12.16 5.56
N ASN A 419 12.80 11.69 5.44
CA ASN A 419 13.07 10.37 4.88
C ASN A 419 12.53 9.23 5.76
N ILE A 420 12.63 9.34 7.10
CA ILE A 420 12.09 8.34 8.03
C ILE A 420 10.57 8.23 7.87
N ALA A 421 9.87 9.37 7.89
CA ALA A 421 8.42 9.42 7.82
C ALA A 421 7.93 9.00 6.42
N ALA A 422 8.49 9.58 5.35
CA ALA A 422 8.10 9.30 3.97
C ALA A 422 8.32 7.83 3.60
N SER A 423 9.39 7.19 4.08
CA SER A 423 9.63 5.76 3.88
C SER A 423 8.53 4.89 4.48
N LEU A 424 8.14 5.17 5.73
CA LEU A 424 7.09 4.43 6.41
C LEU A 424 5.73 4.68 5.76
N TYR A 425 5.41 5.94 5.49
CA TYR A 425 4.15 6.32 4.87
C TYR A 425 4.00 5.74 3.46
N SER A 426 5.04 5.82 2.63
CA SER A 426 5.01 5.28 1.26
C SER A 426 4.82 3.76 1.24
N THR A 427 5.50 3.02 2.13
CA THR A 427 5.35 1.55 2.20
C THR A 427 3.96 1.13 2.69
N GLU A 428 3.44 1.78 3.74
CA GLU A 428 2.11 1.47 4.27
C GLU A 428 0.99 1.92 3.31
N LEU A 429 1.13 3.07 2.66
CA LEU A 429 0.19 3.52 1.62
C LEU A 429 0.19 2.57 0.42
N CYS A 430 1.36 2.10 -0.02
CA CYS A 430 1.45 1.13 -1.12
C CYS A 430 0.74 -0.19 -0.77
N LYS A 431 0.96 -0.74 0.44
CA LYS A 431 0.22 -1.92 0.91
C LYS A 431 -1.28 -1.69 0.95
N ARG A 432 -1.70 -0.51 1.42
CA ARG A 432 -3.11 -0.12 1.50
C ARG A 432 -3.75 -0.04 0.12
N LEU A 433 -3.11 0.65 -0.82
CA LEU A 433 -3.58 0.78 -2.20
C LEU A 433 -3.66 -0.58 -2.90
N LYS A 434 -2.65 -1.44 -2.75
CA LYS A 434 -2.67 -2.80 -3.31
C LYS A 434 -3.84 -3.62 -2.77
N GLY A 435 -4.04 -3.61 -1.45
CA GLY A 435 -5.16 -4.32 -0.83
C GLY A 435 -6.51 -3.77 -1.29
N PHE A 436 -6.66 -2.45 -1.37
CA PHE A 436 -7.88 -1.82 -1.86
C PHE A 436 -8.18 -2.15 -3.32
N LEU A 437 -7.21 -2.01 -4.22
CA LEU A 437 -7.38 -2.34 -5.64
C LEU A 437 -7.64 -3.83 -5.86
N SER A 438 -7.14 -4.70 -4.97
CA SER A 438 -7.46 -6.13 -5.02
C SER A 438 -8.89 -6.44 -4.53
N ALA A 439 -9.39 -5.70 -3.53
CA ALA A 439 -10.73 -5.88 -2.98
C ALA A 439 -11.81 -5.18 -3.83
N SER A 440 -11.45 -4.11 -4.52
CA SER A 440 -12.34 -3.29 -5.35
C SER A 440 -11.66 -2.99 -6.69
N PRO A 441 -11.51 -3.99 -7.56
CA PRO A 441 -10.77 -3.84 -8.81
C PRO A 441 -11.46 -2.82 -9.73
N PRO A 442 -10.71 -1.84 -10.24
CA PRO A 442 -11.26 -0.88 -11.19
C PRO A 442 -11.58 -1.57 -12.52
N SER A 443 -12.78 -1.36 -13.05
CA SER A 443 -13.24 -1.98 -14.30
C SER A 443 -12.86 -1.19 -15.55
N ARG A 444 -12.77 0.14 -15.44
CA ARG A 444 -12.44 1.09 -16.52
C ARG A 444 -11.77 2.34 -15.94
N PRO A 445 -11.10 3.18 -16.76
CA PRO A 445 -10.55 4.47 -16.33
C PRO A 445 -11.64 5.53 -16.12
N LEU A 446 -12.65 5.22 -15.30
CA LEU A 446 -13.71 6.14 -14.89
C LEU A 446 -13.13 7.33 -14.11
N GLN A 447 -13.88 8.43 -14.03
CA GLN A 447 -13.40 9.67 -13.42
C GLN A 447 -12.84 9.47 -11.99
N HIS A 448 -13.53 8.73 -11.11
CA HIS A 448 -13.06 8.48 -9.74
C HIS A 448 -11.78 7.63 -9.69
N VAL A 449 -11.62 6.68 -10.61
CA VAL A 449 -10.39 5.86 -10.76
C VAL A 449 -9.25 6.74 -11.27
N ALA A 450 -9.53 7.56 -12.29
CA ALA A 450 -8.56 8.50 -12.84
C ALA A 450 -8.07 9.51 -11.80
N GLU A 451 -8.95 10.01 -10.93
CA GLU A 451 -8.58 10.90 -9.83
C GLU A 451 -7.66 10.23 -8.79
N LEU A 452 -7.90 8.97 -8.44
CA LEU A 452 -7.01 8.20 -7.56
C LEU A 452 -5.65 7.93 -8.22
N LEU A 453 -5.65 7.55 -9.49
CA LEU A 453 -4.44 7.34 -10.29
C LEU A 453 -3.60 8.63 -10.33
N ILE A 454 -4.24 9.78 -10.57
CA ILE A 454 -3.61 11.10 -10.54
C ILE A 454 -2.99 11.38 -9.17
N ALA A 455 -3.73 11.17 -8.08
CA ALA A 455 -3.25 11.42 -6.72
C ALA A 455 -2.05 10.52 -6.37
N THR A 456 -2.10 9.25 -6.74
CA THR A 456 -1.01 8.28 -6.52
C THR A 456 0.25 8.65 -7.30
N ALA A 457 0.09 9.03 -8.56
CA ALA A 457 1.22 9.48 -9.40
C ALA A 457 1.79 10.83 -8.96
N ASN A 458 0.95 11.74 -8.45
CA ASN A 458 1.43 12.99 -7.88
C ASN A 458 2.20 12.74 -6.58
N PHE A 459 1.74 11.83 -5.73
CA PHE A 459 2.47 11.43 -4.51
C PHE A 459 3.87 10.89 -4.83
N GLU A 460 4.01 10.00 -5.83
CA GLU A 460 5.32 9.51 -6.29
C GLU A 460 6.22 10.66 -6.78
N ARG A 461 5.68 11.57 -7.60
CA ARG A 461 6.43 12.75 -8.07
C ARG A 461 6.84 13.69 -6.92
N ASP A 462 5.96 13.86 -5.94
CA ASP A 462 6.22 14.71 -4.78
C ASP A 462 7.37 14.13 -3.95
N LEU A 463 7.40 12.81 -3.72
CA LEU A 463 8.52 12.12 -3.07
C LEU A 463 9.86 12.36 -3.78
N ASP A 464 9.88 12.25 -5.11
CA ASP A 464 11.07 12.56 -5.91
C ASP A 464 11.50 14.02 -5.76
N SER A 465 10.52 14.95 -5.76
CA SER A 465 10.79 16.38 -5.62
C SER A 465 11.37 16.77 -4.25
N TRP A 466 11.00 16.02 -3.21
CA TRP A 466 11.51 16.19 -1.85
C TRP A 466 12.83 15.44 -1.59
N GLN A 467 13.41 14.82 -2.62
CA GLN A 467 14.66 14.04 -2.53
C GLN A 467 14.57 12.90 -1.51
N VAL A 468 13.39 12.31 -1.33
CA VAL A 468 13.21 11.13 -0.49
C VAL A 468 13.91 9.94 -1.16
N ARG A 469 14.69 9.17 -0.40
CA ARG A 469 15.40 8.00 -0.93
C ARG A 469 14.38 6.98 -1.46
N PRO A 470 14.62 6.35 -2.63
CA PRO A 470 13.74 5.30 -3.14
C PRO A 470 13.61 4.18 -2.11
N VAL A 471 12.37 3.86 -1.72
CA VAL A 471 12.08 2.85 -0.71
C VAL A 471 11.57 1.59 -1.37
N HIS A 472 12.19 0.46 -1.02
CA HIS A 472 11.73 -0.83 -1.50
C HIS A 472 10.32 -1.13 -0.96
N GLY A 473 9.37 -1.39 -1.87
CA GLY A 473 7.97 -1.58 -1.51
C GLY A 473 7.18 -0.28 -1.30
N GLY A 474 7.74 0.88 -1.63
CA GLY A 474 7.02 2.15 -1.67
C GLY A 474 6.02 2.25 -2.83
N VAL A 475 5.33 3.39 -2.91
CA VAL A 475 4.35 3.67 -3.97
C VAL A 475 5.07 3.82 -5.32
N LEU A 476 4.77 2.91 -6.25
CA LEU A 476 5.15 3.01 -7.66
C LEU A 476 3.86 3.02 -8.47
N SER A 477 3.40 4.21 -8.86
CA SER A 477 2.06 4.40 -9.40
C SER A 477 1.84 3.59 -10.67
N ARG A 478 2.84 3.51 -11.55
CA ARG A 478 2.75 2.72 -12.78
C ARG A 478 2.57 1.23 -12.52
N GLU A 479 3.33 0.66 -11.59
CA GLU A 479 3.25 -0.76 -11.26
C GLU A 479 1.93 -1.12 -10.58
N LEU A 480 1.39 -0.21 -9.74
CA LEU A 480 0.10 -0.41 -9.07
C LEU A 480 -1.07 -0.55 -10.06
N PHE A 481 -1.05 0.20 -11.16
CA PHE A 481 -2.15 0.22 -12.13
C PHE A 481 -1.87 -0.57 -13.42
N HIS A 482 -0.65 -1.10 -13.62
CA HIS A 482 -0.23 -1.69 -14.89
C HIS A 482 -1.16 -2.83 -15.35
N ASP A 483 -1.38 -3.83 -14.49
CA ASP A 483 -2.17 -5.00 -14.84
C ASP A 483 -3.62 -4.62 -15.15
N TYR A 484 -4.19 -3.71 -14.37
CA TYR A 484 -5.55 -3.19 -14.60
C TYR A 484 -5.66 -2.46 -15.94
N ILE A 485 -4.72 -1.58 -16.27
CA ILE A 485 -4.72 -0.84 -17.55
C ILE A 485 -4.65 -1.80 -18.74
N MET A 486 -3.78 -2.82 -18.66
CA MET A 486 -3.67 -3.81 -19.72
C MET A 486 -4.97 -4.61 -19.90
N VAL A 487 -5.62 -4.97 -18.79
CA VAL A 487 -6.94 -5.62 -18.82
C VAL A 487 -8.00 -4.68 -19.39
N TRP A 488 -8.05 -3.40 -19.02
CA TRP A 488 -9.02 -2.44 -19.57
C TRP A 488 -8.89 -2.31 -21.08
N ILE A 489 -7.66 -2.22 -21.60
CA ILE A 489 -7.40 -2.12 -23.04
C ILE A 489 -7.91 -3.37 -23.75
N GLU A 490 -7.65 -4.56 -23.18
CA GLU A 490 -8.10 -5.83 -23.75
C GLU A 490 -9.63 -5.99 -23.66
N ASP A 491 -10.25 -5.63 -22.54
CA ASP A 491 -11.71 -5.65 -22.37
C ASP A 491 -12.39 -4.68 -23.33
N THR A 492 -11.80 -3.50 -23.54
CA THR A 492 -12.27 -2.52 -24.54
C THR A 492 -12.18 -3.10 -25.94
N ARG A 493 -11.07 -3.76 -26.27
CA ARG A 493 -10.89 -4.47 -27.55
C ARG A 493 -11.98 -5.52 -27.74
N LEU A 494 -12.18 -6.40 -26.75
CA LEU A 494 -13.18 -7.47 -26.80
C LEU A 494 -14.62 -6.92 -26.92
N HIS A 495 -14.93 -5.89 -26.13
CA HIS A 495 -16.24 -5.22 -26.16
C HIS A 495 -16.55 -4.64 -27.54
N LEU A 496 -15.60 -3.91 -28.14
CA LEU A 496 -15.73 -3.36 -29.49
C LEU A 496 -15.81 -4.45 -30.57
N LEU A 497 -15.11 -5.57 -30.38
CA LEU A 497 -15.19 -6.73 -31.27
C LEU A 497 -16.55 -7.45 -31.18
N ASP A 498 -17.20 -7.45 -30.03
CA ASP A 498 -18.54 -8.04 -29.88
C ASP A 498 -19.59 -7.22 -30.65
N TYR A 499 -19.48 -5.89 -30.70
CA TYR A 499 -20.32 -5.07 -31.59
C TYR A 499 -20.15 -5.44 -33.06
N CYS A 500 -18.95 -5.88 -33.48
CA CYS A 500 -18.71 -6.32 -34.86
C CYS A 500 -19.43 -7.63 -35.21
N LYS A 501 -19.87 -8.42 -34.22
CA LYS A 501 -20.57 -9.71 -34.42
C LYS A 501 -22.08 -9.56 -34.60
N ALA A 502 -22.66 -8.41 -34.26
CA ALA A 502 -24.11 -8.20 -34.32
C ALA A 502 -24.67 -8.44 -35.73
N GLU A 503 -25.76 -9.20 -35.81
CA GLU A 503 -26.42 -9.57 -37.07
C GLU A 503 -27.02 -8.38 -37.83
N LYS A 504 -27.28 -8.58 -39.13
CA LYS A 504 -27.91 -7.61 -40.05
C LYS A 504 -29.16 -6.99 -39.40
N LEU A 505 -29.02 -5.84 -38.77
CA LEU A 505 -30.15 -4.95 -38.52
C LEU A 505 -30.64 -4.47 -39.90
N SER A 506 -31.93 -4.62 -40.16
CA SER A 506 -32.55 -4.14 -41.39
C SER A 506 -32.55 -2.61 -41.37
N TYR A 507 -31.50 -2.01 -41.93
CA TYR A 507 -31.36 -0.57 -41.99
C TYR A 507 -32.19 0.01 -43.14
N PRO A 508 -32.80 1.19 -42.96
CA PRO A 508 -33.60 1.83 -44.00
C PRO A 508 -32.76 2.10 -45.25
N ALA A 509 -33.34 1.82 -46.42
CA ALA A 509 -32.71 1.86 -47.74
C ALA A 509 -32.23 3.25 -48.22
N ALA A 510 -32.28 4.27 -47.36
CA ALA A 510 -32.01 5.68 -47.69
C ALA A 510 -30.61 6.17 -47.28
N SER A 511 -29.79 5.37 -46.60
CA SER A 511 -28.45 5.80 -46.16
C SER A 511 -27.36 5.54 -47.22
N THR A 512 -26.59 6.58 -47.54
CA THR A 512 -25.46 6.51 -48.49
C THR A 512 -24.27 5.71 -47.95
N THR A 513 -24.15 5.56 -46.62
CA THR A 513 -23.11 4.78 -45.92
C THR A 513 -23.74 3.90 -44.85
N SER A 514 -23.05 2.85 -44.44
CA SER A 514 -23.54 1.87 -43.48
C SER A 514 -23.60 2.47 -42.07
N PRO A 515 -24.79 2.54 -41.42
CA PRO A 515 -24.92 3.07 -40.07
C PRO A 515 -24.20 2.22 -39.02
N PHE A 516 -24.05 0.91 -39.28
CA PHE A 516 -23.26 -0.01 -38.46
C PHE A 516 -21.81 0.47 -38.29
N VAL A 517 -21.17 0.91 -39.37
CA VAL A 517 -19.78 1.38 -39.33
C VAL A 517 -19.68 2.71 -38.61
N GLU A 518 -20.58 3.66 -38.86
CA GLU A 518 -20.59 4.93 -38.13
C GLU A 518 -20.72 4.72 -36.62
N GLN A 519 -21.64 3.82 -36.21
CA GLN A 519 -21.85 3.52 -34.80
C GLN A 519 -20.61 2.92 -34.14
N ILE A 520 -19.94 1.95 -34.77
CA ILE A 520 -18.73 1.36 -34.19
C ILE A 520 -17.59 2.38 -34.10
N TYR A 521 -17.39 3.22 -35.11
CA TYR A 521 -16.36 4.27 -35.05
C TYR A 521 -16.66 5.33 -34.00
N GLU A 522 -17.93 5.62 -33.74
CA GLU A 522 -18.32 6.49 -32.62
C GLU A 522 -18.01 5.83 -31.27
N GLN A 523 -18.29 4.54 -31.10
CA GLN A 523 -17.94 3.78 -29.90
C GLN A 523 -16.42 3.66 -29.70
N ILE A 524 -15.65 3.48 -30.79
CA ILE A 524 -14.18 3.55 -30.76
C ILE A 524 -13.73 4.91 -30.23
N ARG A 525 -14.29 6.00 -30.75
CA ARG A 525 -13.96 7.38 -30.35
C ARG A 525 -14.24 7.60 -28.86
N GLU A 526 -15.42 7.23 -28.39
CA GLU A 526 -15.81 7.34 -26.97
C GLU A 526 -14.86 6.53 -26.07
N SER A 527 -14.62 5.26 -26.43
CA SER A 527 -13.75 4.36 -25.66
C SER A 527 -12.31 4.86 -25.57
N ILE A 528 -11.74 5.37 -26.69
CA ILE A 528 -10.37 5.90 -26.72
C ILE A 528 -10.26 7.09 -25.75
N ASN A 529 -11.20 8.02 -25.75
CA ASN A 529 -11.13 9.25 -24.96
C ASN A 529 -11.02 9.00 -23.44
N GLU A 530 -11.56 7.90 -22.92
CA GLU A 530 -11.44 7.53 -21.50
C GLU A 530 -9.97 7.30 -21.07
N TYR A 531 -9.12 6.86 -22.01
CA TYR A 531 -7.69 6.60 -21.74
C TYR A 531 -6.82 7.85 -21.73
N GLY A 532 -7.36 9.03 -22.04
CA GLY A 532 -6.57 10.26 -22.15
C GLY A 532 -5.74 10.57 -20.89
N VAL A 533 -6.30 10.37 -19.69
CA VAL A 533 -5.59 10.58 -18.42
C VAL A 533 -4.42 9.60 -18.24
N VAL A 534 -4.62 8.34 -18.64
CA VAL A 534 -3.61 7.28 -18.54
C VAL A 534 -2.47 7.55 -19.51
N ILE A 535 -2.79 7.84 -20.77
CA ILE A 535 -1.78 8.08 -21.82
C ILE A 535 -0.96 9.35 -21.55
N ASN A 536 -1.58 10.42 -21.07
CA ASN A 536 -0.86 11.65 -20.71
C ASN A 536 0.20 11.42 -19.63
N ARG A 537 0.03 10.41 -18.76
CA ARG A 537 0.98 10.08 -17.68
C ARG A 537 1.96 8.98 -18.07
N TRP A 538 1.46 7.96 -18.77
CA TRP A 538 2.25 6.82 -19.23
C TRP A 538 2.04 6.59 -20.73
N PRO A 539 2.72 7.38 -21.58
CA PRO A 539 2.56 7.33 -23.03
C PRO A 539 2.84 5.95 -23.64
N GLN A 540 3.63 5.11 -22.96
CA GLN A 540 3.95 3.73 -23.38
C GLN A 540 2.72 2.83 -23.63
N TYR A 541 1.59 3.06 -22.95
CA TYR A 541 0.36 2.28 -23.18
C TYR A 541 -0.33 2.63 -24.51
N LEU A 542 0.09 3.72 -25.17
CA LEU A 542 -0.45 4.14 -26.46
C LEU A 542 -0.25 3.05 -27.52
N MET A 543 0.86 2.32 -27.47
CA MET A 543 1.15 1.24 -28.42
C MET A 543 0.18 0.06 -28.27
N SER A 544 -0.13 -0.31 -27.03
CA SER A 544 -1.10 -1.37 -26.74
C SER A 544 -2.50 -0.96 -27.19
N LEU A 545 -2.88 0.29 -26.95
CA LEU A 545 -4.15 0.86 -27.41
C LEU A 545 -4.21 0.92 -28.95
N GLU A 546 -3.15 1.38 -29.62
CA GLU A 546 -3.04 1.42 -31.08
C GLU A 546 -3.28 0.01 -31.69
N SER A 547 -2.64 -1.01 -31.13
CA SER A 547 -2.82 -2.40 -31.57
C SER A 547 -4.24 -2.89 -31.38
N ALA A 548 -4.86 -2.61 -30.22
CA ALA A 548 -6.24 -3.01 -29.95
C ALA A 548 -7.23 -2.36 -30.91
N ILE A 549 -7.07 -1.07 -31.21
CA ILE A 549 -7.94 -0.35 -32.15
C ILE A 549 -7.73 -0.84 -33.59
N ALA A 550 -6.49 -1.11 -34.00
CA ALA A 550 -6.21 -1.68 -35.32
C ALA A 550 -6.84 -3.07 -35.50
N ASP A 551 -6.87 -3.90 -34.45
CA ASP A 551 -7.59 -5.18 -34.46
C ASP A 551 -9.09 -4.98 -34.71
N VAL A 552 -9.70 -4.02 -34.00
CA VAL A 552 -11.12 -3.69 -34.16
C VAL A 552 -11.41 -3.21 -35.59
N GLU A 553 -10.63 -2.27 -36.14
CA GLU A 553 -10.84 -1.77 -37.51
C GLU A 553 -10.70 -2.89 -38.57
N ARG A 554 -9.80 -3.85 -38.36
CA ARG A 554 -9.70 -5.05 -39.23
C ARG A 554 -10.98 -5.89 -39.18
N GLU A 555 -11.54 -6.09 -38.00
CA GLU A 555 -12.80 -6.84 -37.84
C GLU A 555 -14.01 -6.07 -38.35
N VAL A 556 -14.06 -4.74 -38.20
CA VAL A 556 -15.11 -3.90 -38.81
C VAL A 556 -15.15 -4.08 -40.32
N MET A 557 -13.98 -4.06 -40.98
CA MET A 557 -13.90 -4.28 -42.43
C MET A 557 -14.36 -5.70 -42.82
N LYS A 558 -13.98 -6.73 -42.05
CA LYS A 558 -14.43 -8.12 -42.29
C LYS A 558 -15.94 -8.29 -42.06
N ALA A 559 -16.48 -7.69 -41.01
CA ALA A 559 -17.90 -7.70 -40.70
C ALA A 559 -18.71 -6.99 -41.80
N LEU A 560 -18.20 -5.85 -42.29
CA LEU A 560 -18.79 -5.14 -43.43
C LEU A 560 -18.80 -6.02 -44.69
N GLU A 561 -17.69 -6.68 -45.02
CA GLU A 561 -17.62 -7.62 -46.16
C GLU A 561 -18.63 -8.78 -46.00
N LYS A 562 -18.83 -9.27 -44.78
CA LYS A 562 -19.79 -10.33 -44.46
C LYS A 562 -21.24 -9.84 -44.60
N GLN A 563 -21.56 -8.63 -44.13
CA GLN A 563 -22.91 -8.04 -44.25
C GLN A 563 -23.33 -7.86 -45.72
N TYR A 564 -22.39 -7.51 -46.60
CA TYR A 564 -22.62 -7.31 -48.03
C TYR A 564 -22.21 -8.51 -48.90
N MET A 565 -21.99 -9.69 -48.31
CA MET A 565 -21.46 -10.86 -49.01
C MET A 565 -22.27 -11.21 -50.27
N GLU A 566 -23.60 -11.21 -50.17
CA GLU A 566 -24.51 -11.52 -51.29
C GLU A 566 -24.31 -10.55 -52.47
N THR A 567 -24.16 -9.26 -52.19
CA THR A 567 -23.90 -8.21 -53.20
C THR A 567 -22.49 -8.31 -53.77
N LEU A 568 -21.53 -8.79 -52.98
CA LEU A 568 -20.13 -8.95 -53.39
C LEU A 568 -19.83 -10.27 -54.13
N MET A 569 -20.68 -11.30 -53.99
CA MET A 569 -20.47 -12.60 -54.66
C MET A 569 -20.25 -12.48 -56.18
N PRO A 570 -21.03 -11.67 -56.94
CA PRO A 570 -20.85 -11.51 -58.38
C PRO A 570 -19.52 -10.87 -58.79
N LEU A 571 -18.82 -10.24 -57.85
CA LEU A 571 -17.53 -9.54 -58.04
C LEU A 571 -16.33 -10.43 -57.65
N ARG A 572 -16.57 -11.61 -57.06
CA ARG A 572 -15.51 -12.51 -56.62
C ARG A 572 -15.10 -13.40 -57.80
N ASP A 573 -13.82 -13.37 -58.17
CA ASP A 573 -13.25 -14.20 -59.23
C ASP A 573 -13.62 -15.68 -59.02
N GLY A 574 -14.38 -16.26 -59.96
CA GLY A 574 -14.41 -17.72 -60.16
C GLY A 574 -15.65 -18.51 -59.73
N ILE A 575 -16.87 -18.10 -60.09
CA ILE A 575 -17.87 -19.14 -60.43
C ILE A 575 -17.62 -19.50 -61.90
N PRO A 576 -17.25 -20.75 -62.23
CA PRO A 576 -17.10 -21.16 -63.60
C PRO A 576 -18.40 -20.87 -64.36
N LYS A 577 -18.29 -20.20 -65.50
CA LYS A 577 -19.35 -20.02 -66.52
C LYS A 577 -19.99 -21.34 -67.00
N ILE A 578 -19.65 -22.49 -66.39
CA ILE A 578 -20.11 -23.83 -66.72
C ILE A 578 -21.46 -24.15 -66.04
N LEU A 579 -21.74 -23.57 -64.86
CA LEU A 579 -23.04 -23.77 -64.19
C LEU A 579 -24.14 -22.87 -64.77
N GLU A 580 -23.83 -21.60 -65.06
CA GLU A 580 -24.74 -20.70 -65.79
C GLU A 580 -25.08 -21.22 -67.19
N LYS A 581 -24.11 -21.83 -67.89
CA LYS A 581 -24.34 -22.43 -69.22
C LYS A 581 -25.27 -23.64 -69.21
N HIS A 582 -25.42 -24.36 -68.08
CA HIS A 582 -26.35 -25.48 -67.98
C HIS A 582 -27.76 -25.05 -67.58
N VAL A 583 -27.90 -23.98 -66.79
CA VAL A 583 -29.22 -23.42 -66.43
C VAL A 583 -29.79 -22.54 -67.53
N GLN A 584 -28.95 -21.79 -68.28
CA GLN A 584 -29.39 -20.98 -69.43
C GLN A 584 -29.84 -21.81 -70.66
N ARG A 585 -29.56 -23.13 -70.71
CA ARG A 585 -30.12 -24.00 -71.75
C ARG A 585 -31.58 -24.37 -71.52
N LEU A 586 -32.10 -24.20 -70.30
CA LEU A 586 -33.47 -24.60 -69.94
C LEU A 586 -34.50 -23.45 -69.97
N THR A 587 -34.07 -22.18 -70.00
CA THR A 587 -34.97 -21.01 -70.08
C THR A 587 -34.65 -20.13 -71.29
N ARG A 588 -34.87 -20.68 -72.48
CA ARG A 588 -34.76 -19.96 -73.75
C ARG A 588 -35.98 -19.05 -73.95
N ARG A 589 -36.10 -17.97 -73.17
CA ARG A 589 -36.96 -16.78 -73.36
C ARG A 589 -36.99 -15.95 -72.07
N GLN A 590 -35.93 -15.18 -71.79
CA GLN A 590 -36.05 -13.98 -70.95
C GLN A 590 -35.30 -12.85 -71.65
N SER A 591 -35.96 -11.72 -71.81
CA SER A 591 -35.36 -10.48 -72.27
C SER A 591 -34.15 -10.16 -71.40
N VAL A 592 -32.99 -9.94 -72.03
CA VAL A 592 -31.75 -9.55 -71.35
C VAL A 592 -31.94 -8.14 -70.80
N ALA A 593 -32.41 -8.02 -69.56
CA ALA A 593 -32.47 -6.74 -68.88
C ALA A 593 -31.03 -6.25 -68.63
N PRO A 594 -30.74 -4.95 -68.80
CA PRO A 594 -29.42 -4.40 -68.51
C PRO A 594 -29.09 -4.62 -67.01
N TYR A 595 -27.86 -5.01 -66.71
CA TYR A 595 -27.40 -5.12 -65.33
C TYR A 595 -27.43 -3.74 -64.66
N VAL A 596 -28.17 -3.66 -63.56
CA VAL A 596 -28.29 -2.46 -62.74
C VAL A 596 -27.43 -2.69 -61.50
N VAL A 597 -26.47 -1.80 -61.26
CA VAL A 597 -25.65 -1.83 -60.06
C VAL A 597 -26.57 -1.63 -58.84
N PRO A 598 -26.57 -2.57 -57.87
CA PRO A 598 -27.46 -2.46 -56.72
C PRO A 598 -27.08 -1.29 -55.80
N ASN A 599 -28.07 -0.58 -55.24
CA ASN A 599 -27.85 0.48 -54.24
C ASN A 599 -26.98 0.00 -53.05
N GLN A 600 -27.13 -1.27 -52.65
CA GLN A 600 -26.34 -1.89 -51.59
C GLN A 600 -24.83 -1.90 -51.89
N LEU A 601 -24.44 -2.05 -53.16
CA LEU A 601 -23.04 -1.99 -53.58
C LEU A 601 -22.50 -0.55 -53.49
N GLY A 602 -23.36 0.43 -53.77
CA GLY A 602 -23.11 1.84 -53.50
C GLY A 602 -22.85 2.11 -52.02
N THR A 603 -23.77 1.69 -51.15
CA THR A 603 -23.62 1.82 -49.70
C THR A 603 -22.31 1.19 -49.21
N PHE A 604 -21.98 -0.02 -49.66
CA PHE A 604 -20.72 -0.68 -49.31
C PHE A 604 -19.49 0.15 -49.74
N MET A 605 -19.40 0.53 -51.02
CA MET A 605 -18.24 1.27 -51.55
C MET A 605 -18.09 2.65 -50.92
N ASN A 606 -19.19 3.37 -50.75
CA ASN A 606 -19.22 4.66 -50.06
C ASN A 606 -18.75 4.50 -48.60
N THR A 607 -19.14 3.42 -47.93
CA THR A 607 -18.70 3.13 -46.54
C THR A 607 -17.20 2.85 -46.48
N VAL A 608 -16.67 1.98 -47.34
CA VAL A 608 -15.21 1.69 -47.38
C VAL A 608 -14.41 2.96 -47.66
N LYS A 609 -14.90 3.80 -48.57
CA LYS A 609 -14.25 5.08 -48.88
C LYS A 609 -14.31 6.05 -47.70
N ARG A 610 -15.43 6.09 -46.98
CA ARG A 610 -15.60 6.92 -45.78
C ARG A 610 -14.77 6.43 -44.60
N MET A 611 -14.64 5.11 -44.41
CA MET A 611 -13.71 4.53 -43.43
C MET A 611 -12.29 5.03 -43.71
N LEU A 612 -11.84 4.93 -44.96
CA LEU A 612 -10.49 5.31 -45.38
C LEU A 612 -10.21 6.82 -45.26
N ASP A 613 -11.13 7.68 -45.74
CA ASP A 613 -10.85 9.11 -45.89
C ASP A 613 -11.25 9.95 -44.67
N VAL A 614 -12.10 9.43 -43.78
CA VAL A 614 -12.70 10.20 -42.68
C VAL A 614 -12.58 9.48 -41.34
N LEU A 615 -13.19 8.29 -41.20
CA LEU A 615 -13.35 7.66 -39.88
C LEU A 615 -12.02 7.17 -39.31
N HIS A 616 -11.23 6.45 -40.10
CA HIS A 616 -9.89 6.02 -39.70
C HIS A 616 -8.98 7.22 -39.41
N CYS A 617 -8.98 8.24 -40.27
CA CYS A 617 -8.17 9.44 -40.06
C CYS A 617 -8.51 10.16 -38.75
N ARG A 618 -9.79 10.26 -38.37
CA ARG A 618 -10.19 10.86 -37.09
C ARG A 618 -9.63 10.10 -35.88
N VAL A 619 -9.68 8.77 -35.92
CA VAL A 619 -9.11 7.92 -34.85
C VAL A 619 -7.59 8.06 -34.82
N GLU A 620 -6.95 8.02 -35.99
CA GLU A 620 -5.52 8.21 -36.14
C GLU A 620 -5.07 9.58 -35.62
N ASP A 621 -5.82 10.65 -35.88
CA ASP A 621 -5.53 12.02 -35.42
C ASP A 621 -5.58 12.12 -33.88
N ILE A 622 -6.55 11.47 -33.23
CA ILE A 622 -6.62 11.40 -31.77
C ILE A 622 -5.38 10.71 -31.21
N LEU A 623 -5.05 9.52 -31.71
CA LEU A 623 -3.88 8.76 -31.25
C LEU A 623 -2.56 9.51 -31.53
N LYS A 624 -2.43 10.16 -32.71
CA LYS A 624 -1.28 11.00 -33.06
C LYS A 624 -1.13 12.20 -32.14
N SER A 625 -2.23 12.82 -31.72
CA SER A 625 -2.18 13.94 -30.78
C SER A 625 -1.53 13.51 -29.46
N TRP A 626 -1.75 12.26 -29.03
CA TRP A 626 -1.14 11.70 -27.83
C TRP A 626 0.27 11.16 -28.03
N ALA A 627 0.64 10.82 -29.25
CA ALA A 627 2.00 10.44 -29.57
C ALA A 627 3.00 11.59 -29.34
N SER A 628 2.54 12.85 -29.29
CA SER A 628 3.38 13.99 -28.88
C SER A 628 3.94 13.85 -27.45
N TYR A 629 3.27 13.08 -26.58
CA TYR A 629 3.72 12.82 -25.21
C TYR A 629 4.76 11.70 -25.12
N LEU A 630 4.97 10.90 -26.16
CA LEU A 630 6.02 9.87 -26.17
C LEU A 630 7.40 10.53 -26.23
N THR A 631 8.08 10.64 -25.09
CA THR A 631 9.54 10.84 -25.07
C THR A 631 10.21 9.62 -25.68
N ILE A 632 11.11 9.83 -26.65
CA ILE A 632 11.89 8.79 -27.35
C ILE A 632 12.88 8.15 -26.36
N ALA A 633 12.37 7.38 -25.41
CA ALA A 633 13.12 6.67 -24.40
C ALA A 633 12.73 5.21 -24.50
N ASN A 634 13.29 4.55 -25.54
CA ASN A 634 13.45 3.11 -25.77
C ASN A 634 13.08 2.75 -27.21
N GLY A 635 14.12 2.59 -28.03
CA GLY A 635 14.03 2.50 -29.49
C GLY A 635 13.59 1.16 -30.06
N THR A 636 12.40 0.64 -29.72
CA THR A 636 11.96 -0.64 -30.31
C THR A 636 10.48 -0.79 -30.69
N THR A 637 9.64 0.23 -30.66
CA THR A 637 8.36 0.23 -31.43
C THR A 637 7.99 1.64 -31.86
N LEU A 638 7.85 1.87 -33.17
CA LEU A 638 7.46 3.16 -33.73
C LEU A 638 5.94 3.25 -33.71
N PHE A 639 5.40 4.18 -32.91
CA PHE A 639 3.99 4.57 -32.98
C PHE A 639 3.56 4.83 -34.42
N GLY A 640 2.40 4.30 -34.82
CA GLY A 640 1.82 4.50 -36.14
C GLY A 640 2.03 3.35 -37.13
N GLU A 641 2.82 2.32 -36.79
CA GLU A 641 2.97 1.15 -37.68
C GLU A 641 1.62 0.42 -37.89
N GLN A 642 0.84 0.24 -36.83
CA GLN A 642 -0.45 -0.45 -36.92
C GLN A 642 -1.47 0.40 -37.67
N MET A 643 -1.54 1.71 -37.37
CA MET A 643 -2.44 2.62 -38.10
C MET A 643 -2.11 2.69 -39.59
N ASN A 644 -0.82 2.76 -39.96
CA ASN A 644 -0.39 2.71 -41.35
C ASN A 644 -0.80 1.40 -42.04
N SER A 645 -0.67 0.27 -41.34
CA SER A 645 -1.12 -1.04 -41.82
C SER A 645 -2.62 -1.04 -42.15
N ILE A 646 -3.46 -0.42 -41.31
CA ILE A 646 -4.90 -0.26 -41.59
C ILE A 646 -5.15 0.63 -42.80
N THR A 647 -4.48 1.78 -42.91
CA THR A 647 -4.57 2.64 -44.08
C THR A 647 -4.24 1.88 -45.38
N VAL A 648 -3.15 1.10 -45.38
CA VAL A 648 -2.76 0.27 -46.53
C VAL A 648 -3.80 -0.80 -46.84
N MET A 649 -4.34 -1.46 -45.81
CA MET A 649 -5.38 -2.49 -45.94
C MET A 649 -6.65 -1.90 -46.58
N LEU A 650 -7.16 -0.78 -46.07
CA LEU A 650 -8.36 -0.10 -46.59
C LEU A 650 -8.16 0.37 -48.03
N ARG A 651 -7.00 0.99 -48.35
CA ARG A 651 -6.67 1.40 -49.74
C ARG A 651 -6.64 0.20 -50.69
N LYS A 652 -6.00 -0.90 -50.26
CA LYS A 652 -5.90 -2.14 -51.05
C LYS A 652 -7.28 -2.74 -51.32
N LYS A 653 -8.13 -2.83 -50.30
CA LYS A 653 -9.51 -3.33 -50.41
C LYS A 653 -10.34 -2.44 -51.33
N TYR A 654 -10.32 -1.12 -51.12
CA TYR A 654 -11.04 -0.15 -51.96
C TYR A 654 -10.65 -0.28 -53.44
N LYS A 655 -9.35 -0.28 -53.76
CA LYS A 655 -8.85 -0.43 -55.14
C LYS A 655 -9.29 -1.77 -55.75
N LYS A 656 -9.20 -2.86 -54.98
CA LYS A 656 -9.63 -4.20 -55.43
C LYS A 656 -11.12 -4.23 -55.80
N TYR A 657 -11.99 -3.69 -54.94
CA TYR A 657 -13.42 -3.67 -55.21
C TYR A 657 -13.78 -2.73 -56.36
N LEU A 658 -13.16 -1.56 -56.45
CA LEU A 658 -13.34 -0.63 -57.58
C LEU A 658 -13.02 -1.33 -58.91
N GLN A 659 -11.88 -2.03 -58.98
CA GLN A 659 -11.48 -2.76 -60.18
C GLN A 659 -12.47 -3.88 -60.53
N ALA A 660 -12.91 -4.67 -59.53
CA ALA A 660 -13.86 -5.76 -59.75
C ALA A 660 -15.21 -5.25 -60.26
N ILE A 661 -15.69 -4.09 -59.77
CA ILE A 661 -16.92 -3.45 -60.25
C ILE A 661 -16.78 -3.04 -61.71
N VAL A 662 -15.69 -2.34 -62.05
CA VAL A 662 -15.40 -1.95 -63.44
C VAL A 662 -15.35 -3.17 -64.35
N GLU A 663 -14.65 -4.22 -63.96
CA GLU A 663 -14.53 -5.46 -64.74
C GLU A 663 -15.88 -6.16 -64.92
N LYS A 664 -16.73 -6.18 -63.88
CA LYS A 664 -18.08 -6.74 -63.95
C LYS A 664 -18.96 -5.96 -64.93
N ILE A 665 -18.99 -4.62 -64.84
CA ILE A 665 -19.78 -3.76 -65.73
C ILE A 665 -19.33 -3.97 -67.18
N VAL A 666 -18.02 -3.92 -67.45
CA VAL A 666 -17.47 -4.17 -68.79
C VAL A 666 -17.86 -5.56 -69.30
N SER A 667 -17.74 -6.60 -68.46
CA SER A 667 -18.07 -7.97 -68.86
C SER A 667 -19.53 -8.10 -69.30
N GLU A 668 -20.43 -7.37 -68.65
CA GLU A 668 -21.85 -7.37 -68.96
C GLU A 668 -22.16 -6.56 -70.23
N THR A 669 -21.55 -5.38 -70.38
CA THR A 669 -21.66 -4.59 -71.61
C THR A 669 -21.16 -5.36 -72.82
N GLN A 670 -20.15 -6.21 -72.66
CA GLN A 670 -19.61 -7.06 -73.73
C GLN A 670 -20.33 -8.41 -73.90
N ALA A 671 -21.28 -8.76 -73.02
CA ALA A 671 -21.99 -10.05 -73.06
C ALA A 671 -23.03 -10.11 -74.20
N ASN A 672 -23.68 -8.99 -74.49
CA ASN A 672 -24.63 -8.91 -75.59
C ASN A 672 -23.90 -8.72 -76.93
N ARG A 673 -24.39 -9.42 -77.95
CA ARG A 673 -23.78 -9.44 -79.30
C ARG A 673 -23.83 -8.07 -79.97
N THR A 674 -24.86 -7.27 -79.70
CA THR A 674 -25.07 -5.94 -80.32
C THR A 674 -24.28 -4.82 -79.65
N THR A 675 -23.70 -5.07 -78.48
CA THR A 675 -22.96 -4.07 -77.68
C THR A 675 -21.48 -4.46 -77.51
N ARG A 676 -21.08 -5.62 -78.04
CA ARG A 676 -19.72 -6.12 -77.97
C ARG A 676 -18.80 -5.33 -78.91
N LEU A 677 -17.96 -4.49 -78.31
CA LEU A 677 -17.11 -3.51 -79.01
C LEU A 677 -16.16 -4.17 -80.02
N LYS A 678 -15.48 -5.25 -79.63
CA LYS A 678 -14.60 -6.00 -80.55
C LYS A 678 -15.33 -6.47 -81.81
N ARG A 679 -16.60 -6.85 -81.69
CA ARG A 679 -17.39 -7.35 -82.82
C ARG A 679 -17.87 -6.21 -83.72
N ILE A 680 -18.32 -5.11 -83.12
CA ILE A 680 -18.66 -3.88 -83.86
C ILE A 680 -17.46 -3.42 -84.68
N LEU A 681 -16.26 -3.49 -84.09
CA LEU A 681 -15.00 -3.20 -84.78
C LEU A 681 -14.60 -4.24 -85.83
N GLU A 682 -15.03 -5.50 -85.75
CA GLU A 682 -14.75 -6.53 -86.76
C GLU A 682 -15.73 -6.51 -87.94
N GLU A 683 -16.93 -5.95 -87.74
CA GLU A 683 -18.00 -5.91 -88.74
C GLU A 683 -18.01 -4.64 -89.60
N THR A 684 -17.12 -3.68 -89.32
CA THR A 684 -17.00 -2.41 -90.05
C THR A 684 -16.09 -2.53 -91.29
N LYS A 685 -16.48 -1.92 -92.41
CA LYS A 685 -15.71 -1.98 -93.68
C LYS A 685 -15.11 -0.60 -94.04
N GLU A 686 -14.09 -0.60 -94.92
CA GLU A 686 -13.35 0.61 -95.33
C GLU A 686 -14.21 1.68 -96.02
N THR A 687 -15.32 1.28 -96.64
CA THR A 687 -16.26 2.16 -97.37
C THR A 687 -17.26 2.87 -96.47
N GLU A 688 -17.26 2.55 -95.17
CA GLU A 688 -18.27 2.94 -94.21
C GLU A 688 -17.78 4.16 -93.42
N GLY A 689 -18.50 5.27 -93.53
CA GLY A 689 -18.15 6.54 -92.88
C GLY A 689 -18.48 6.58 -91.38
N GLU A 690 -18.16 7.70 -90.73
CA GLU A 690 -18.46 7.95 -89.31
C GLU A 690 -19.95 7.69 -88.96
N SER A 691 -20.87 8.01 -89.87
CA SER A 691 -22.32 7.83 -89.69
C SER A 691 -22.71 6.36 -89.48
N GLU A 692 -22.04 5.44 -90.16
CA GLU A 692 -22.35 4.00 -90.08
C GLU A 692 -21.75 3.38 -88.82
N MET A 693 -20.56 3.84 -88.40
CA MET A 693 -20.01 3.47 -87.09
C MET A 693 -20.91 3.98 -85.96
N ARG A 694 -21.42 5.21 -86.07
CA ARG A 694 -22.35 5.81 -85.10
C ARG A 694 -23.65 5.03 -85.02
N GLU A 695 -24.21 4.57 -86.13
CA GLU A 695 -25.41 3.72 -86.16
C GLU A 695 -25.15 2.36 -85.49
N ARG A 696 -24.03 1.69 -85.80
CA ARG A 696 -23.67 0.40 -85.19
C ARG A 696 -23.34 0.50 -83.71
N MET A 697 -22.74 1.61 -83.26
CA MET A 697 -22.45 1.87 -81.85
C MET A 697 -23.67 2.39 -81.08
N GLN A 698 -24.80 2.69 -81.71
CA GLN A 698 -25.95 3.30 -81.04
C GLN A 698 -26.50 2.45 -79.89
N ALA A 699 -26.56 1.12 -80.07
CA ALA A 699 -26.99 0.20 -79.01
C ALA A 699 -26.02 0.18 -77.80
N LEU A 700 -24.71 0.24 -78.08
CA LEU A 700 -23.68 0.36 -77.05
C LEU A 700 -23.78 1.72 -76.35
N ARG A 701 -23.94 2.82 -77.09
CA ARG A 701 -24.09 4.17 -76.57
C ARG A 701 -25.27 4.31 -75.61
N ALA A 702 -26.43 3.76 -75.98
CA ALA A 702 -27.60 3.75 -75.11
C ALA A 702 -27.32 3.00 -73.80
N GLN A 703 -26.74 1.79 -73.89
CA GLN A 703 -26.40 0.99 -72.70
C GLN A 703 -25.36 1.67 -71.82
N LEU A 704 -24.35 2.33 -72.40
CA LEU A 704 -23.35 3.10 -71.66
C LEU A 704 -24.01 4.26 -70.91
N SER A 705 -24.90 5.00 -71.57
CA SER A 705 -25.62 6.13 -70.96
C SER A 705 -26.47 5.65 -69.78
N ASP A 706 -27.25 4.57 -69.95
CA ASP A 706 -28.07 3.98 -68.88
C ASP A 706 -27.21 3.49 -67.70
N SER A 707 -26.07 2.86 -68.01
CA SER A 707 -25.12 2.40 -66.98
C SER A 707 -24.54 3.58 -66.20
N ILE A 708 -24.12 4.66 -66.88
CA ILE A 708 -23.58 5.86 -66.23
C ILE A 708 -24.63 6.52 -65.33
N HIS A 709 -25.89 6.63 -65.76
CA HIS A 709 -26.96 7.17 -64.92
C HIS A 709 -27.21 6.30 -63.69
N ASN A 710 -27.20 4.98 -63.85
CA ASN A 710 -27.31 4.06 -62.72
C ASN A 710 -26.14 4.20 -61.74
N LEU A 711 -24.90 4.31 -62.23
CA LEU A 711 -23.72 4.52 -61.40
C LEU A 711 -23.83 5.82 -60.58
N HIS A 712 -24.33 6.90 -61.19
CA HIS A 712 -24.52 8.18 -60.52
C HIS A 712 -25.56 8.10 -59.40
N GLY A 713 -26.63 7.33 -59.59
CA GLY A 713 -27.65 7.13 -58.55
C GLY A 713 -27.18 6.31 -57.34
N VAL A 714 -26.08 5.55 -57.48
CA VAL A 714 -25.62 4.56 -56.49
C VAL A 714 -24.36 5.01 -55.76
N PHE A 715 -23.41 5.65 -56.46
CA PHE A 715 -22.09 5.98 -55.92
C PHE A 715 -21.94 7.47 -55.62
N SER A 716 -21.17 7.79 -54.57
CA SER A 716 -20.73 9.17 -54.31
C SER A 716 -19.88 9.72 -55.46
N CYS A 717 -19.89 11.04 -55.64
CA CYS A 717 -19.25 11.75 -56.77
C CYS A 717 -17.83 11.22 -57.10
N ARG A 718 -16.95 11.09 -56.09
CA ARG A 718 -15.57 10.63 -56.31
C ARG A 718 -15.49 9.17 -56.77
N ILE A 719 -16.34 8.30 -56.24
CA ILE A 719 -16.37 6.88 -56.60
C ILE A 719 -16.99 6.72 -57.99
N PHE A 720 -18.06 7.46 -58.28
CA PHE A 720 -18.68 7.53 -59.60
C PHE A 720 -17.66 7.91 -60.68
N VAL A 721 -16.94 9.02 -60.51
CA VAL A 721 -15.90 9.45 -61.46
C VAL A 721 -14.83 8.38 -61.65
N ALA A 722 -14.35 7.76 -60.56
CA ALA A 722 -13.33 6.72 -60.64
C ALA A 722 -13.82 5.46 -61.39
N ILE A 723 -15.08 5.04 -61.19
CA ILE A 723 -15.66 3.91 -61.92
C ILE A 723 -15.89 4.26 -63.38
N CYS A 724 -16.41 5.45 -63.71
CA CYS A 724 -16.59 5.90 -65.09
C CYS A 724 -15.26 5.98 -65.85
N ARG A 725 -14.21 6.55 -65.24
CA ARG A 725 -12.86 6.58 -65.83
C ARG A 725 -12.30 5.19 -66.02
N GLY A 726 -12.46 4.28 -65.05
CA GLY A 726 -12.04 2.89 -65.19
C GLY A 726 -12.83 2.13 -66.27
N PHE A 727 -14.12 2.42 -66.40
CA PHE A 727 -14.97 1.83 -67.42
C PHE A 727 -14.57 2.29 -68.82
N TRP A 728 -14.34 3.59 -68.99
CA TRP A 728 -13.82 4.20 -70.21
C TRP A 728 -12.45 3.61 -70.58
N ASP A 729 -11.53 3.51 -69.61
CA ASP A 729 -10.20 2.93 -69.82
C ASP A 729 -10.27 1.47 -70.29
N ARG A 730 -11.13 0.64 -69.67
CA ARG A 730 -11.29 -0.76 -70.09
C ARG A 730 -11.89 -0.92 -71.48
N LEU A 731 -12.80 -0.03 -71.90
CA LEU A 731 -13.30 -0.04 -73.27
C LEU A 731 -12.23 0.41 -74.26
N GLY A 732 -11.46 1.45 -73.93
CA GLY A 732 -10.27 1.86 -74.69
C GLY A 732 -9.26 0.73 -74.83
N GLN A 733 -9.01 -0.02 -73.76
CA GLN A 733 -8.13 -1.19 -73.76
C GLN A 733 -8.60 -2.30 -74.72
N ILE A 734 -9.91 -2.48 -74.92
CA ILE A 734 -10.45 -3.43 -75.90
C ILE A 734 -10.12 -2.97 -77.32
N VAL A 735 -10.23 -1.67 -77.61
CA VAL A 735 -9.84 -1.08 -78.90
C VAL A 735 -8.33 -1.20 -79.09
N LEU A 736 -7.53 -0.86 -78.08
CA LEU A 736 -6.07 -0.98 -78.11
C LEU A 736 -5.62 -2.40 -78.45
N ARG A 737 -6.15 -3.41 -77.75
CA ARG A 737 -5.82 -4.82 -78.03
C ARG A 737 -6.26 -5.27 -79.43
N PHE A 738 -7.37 -4.72 -79.92
CA PHE A 738 -7.83 -4.98 -81.28
C PHE A 738 -6.83 -4.43 -82.31
N LEU A 739 -6.39 -3.18 -82.14
CA LEU A 739 -5.38 -2.53 -82.96
C LEU A 739 -4.02 -3.26 -82.92
N GLU A 740 -3.56 -3.63 -81.72
CA GLU A 740 -2.31 -4.38 -81.53
C GLU A 740 -2.34 -5.75 -82.22
N SER A 741 -3.50 -6.42 -82.24
CA SER A 741 -3.66 -7.73 -82.89
C SER A 741 -3.71 -7.66 -84.41
N ARG A 742 -3.85 -6.47 -85.00
CA ARG A 742 -4.06 -6.26 -86.45
C ARG A 742 -3.17 -5.17 -87.05
N LYS A 743 -1.95 -5.00 -86.52
CA LYS A 743 -0.97 -3.96 -86.93
C LYS A 743 -0.69 -3.84 -88.44
N GLU A 744 -1.00 -4.85 -89.24
CA GLU A 744 -0.77 -4.86 -90.69
C GLU A 744 -1.96 -4.34 -91.53
N ASN A 745 -3.16 -4.21 -90.95
CA ASN A 745 -4.39 -3.89 -91.69
C ASN A 745 -4.87 -2.45 -91.44
N ARG A 746 -4.49 -1.52 -92.34
CA ARG A 746 -4.89 -0.09 -92.27
C ARG A 746 -6.40 0.17 -92.32
N ILE A 747 -7.16 -0.79 -92.82
CA ILE A 747 -8.64 -0.74 -92.96
C ILE A 747 -9.32 -0.47 -91.60
N TRP A 748 -8.74 -0.99 -90.51
CA TRP A 748 -9.36 -0.96 -89.18
C TRP A 748 -9.00 0.29 -88.36
N TYR A 749 -8.09 1.14 -88.86
CA TYR A 749 -7.64 2.34 -88.14
C TYR A 749 -8.72 3.42 -88.10
N ARG A 750 -9.34 3.77 -89.24
CA ARG A 750 -10.41 4.78 -89.25
C ARG A 750 -11.62 4.38 -88.41
N GLY A 751 -12.06 3.12 -88.52
CA GLY A 751 -13.18 2.61 -87.70
C GLY A 751 -12.87 2.67 -86.20
N SER A 752 -11.66 2.29 -85.80
CA SER A 752 -11.24 2.35 -84.40
C SER A 752 -11.11 3.79 -83.89
N ASP A 753 -10.65 4.72 -84.72
CA ASP A 753 -10.57 6.15 -84.38
C ASP A 753 -11.96 6.76 -84.13
N TYR A 754 -12.93 6.51 -85.03
CA TYR A 754 -14.32 6.92 -84.82
C TYR A 754 -14.94 6.29 -83.56
N ALA A 755 -14.62 5.02 -83.28
CA ALA A 755 -15.11 4.36 -82.08
C ALA A 755 -14.55 4.96 -80.79
N LEU A 756 -13.26 5.35 -80.77
CA LEU A 756 -12.67 6.06 -79.64
C LEU A 756 -13.30 7.45 -79.46
N GLY A 757 -13.53 8.19 -80.55
CA GLY A 757 -14.25 9.48 -80.51
C GLY A 757 -15.65 9.36 -79.92
N ILE A 758 -16.42 8.33 -80.32
CA ILE A 758 -17.76 8.08 -79.77
C ILE A 758 -17.70 7.71 -78.27
N LEU A 759 -16.71 6.94 -77.84
CA LEU A 759 -16.54 6.61 -76.41
C LEU A 759 -16.23 7.86 -75.58
N ASP A 760 -15.28 8.68 -76.04
CA ASP A 760 -14.91 9.93 -75.39
C ASP A 760 -16.11 10.88 -75.28
N ASP A 761 -16.85 11.06 -76.37
CA ASP A 761 -18.07 11.88 -76.38
C ASP A 761 -19.10 11.39 -75.36
N VAL A 762 -19.34 10.08 -75.28
CA VAL A 762 -20.36 9.52 -74.37
C VAL A 762 -19.96 9.68 -72.92
N PHE A 763 -18.73 9.30 -72.53
CA PHE A 763 -18.29 9.45 -71.16
C PHE A 763 -18.17 10.92 -70.75
N ALA A 764 -17.57 11.77 -71.58
CA ALA A 764 -17.41 13.18 -71.26
C ALA A 764 -18.77 13.91 -71.17
N SER A 765 -19.66 13.71 -72.15
CA SER A 765 -20.98 14.38 -72.15
C SER A 765 -21.88 13.91 -71.00
N GLU A 766 -21.94 12.60 -70.72
CA GLU A 766 -22.79 12.08 -69.64
C GLU A 766 -22.23 12.43 -68.25
N MET A 767 -20.90 12.36 -68.05
CA MET A 767 -20.30 12.83 -66.80
C MET A 767 -20.51 14.33 -66.61
N GLN A 768 -20.28 15.16 -67.64
CA GLN A 768 -20.49 16.60 -67.58
C GLN A 768 -21.95 16.97 -67.29
N LYS A 769 -22.90 16.25 -67.90
CA LYS A 769 -24.33 16.45 -67.69
C LYS A 769 -24.78 16.12 -66.27
N LEU A 770 -24.22 15.06 -65.67
CA LEU A 770 -24.63 14.59 -64.34
C LEU A 770 -23.95 15.36 -63.20
N LEU A 771 -22.67 15.69 -63.35
CA LEU A 771 -21.87 16.32 -62.28
C LEU A 771 -21.62 17.82 -62.47
N GLY A 772 -21.73 18.33 -63.70
CA GLY A 772 -21.51 19.75 -64.01
C GLY A 772 -20.21 20.30 -63.42
N ASN A 773 -20.33 21.32 -62.57
CA ASN A 773 -19.20 22.01 -61.95
C ASN A 773 -18.45 21.18 -60.88
N ALA A 774 -18.94 19.98 -60.51
CA ALA A 774 -18.28 19.12 -59.53
C ALA A 774 -17.11 18.31 -60.13
N LEU A 775 -16.96 18.31 -61.47
CA LEU A 775 -15.84 17.69 -62.18
C LEU A 775 -14.62 18.59 -62.19
N GLN A 776 -13.44 17.98 -62.14
CA GLN A 776 -12.17 18.66 -62.41
C GLN A 776 -11.80 18.47 -63.89
N ASP A 777 -11.04 19.40 -64.47
CA ASP A 777 -10.61 19.31 -65.88
C ASP A 777 -9.94 17.96 -66.18
N LYS A 778 -9.10 17.48 -65.24
CA LYS A 778 -8.42 16.18 -65.32
C LYS A 778 -9.35 14.96 -65.31
N ASP A 779 -10.58 15.11 -64.83
CA ASP A 779 -11.56 14.01 -64.76
C ASP A 779 -12.13 13.70 -66.15
N LEU A 780 -12.06 14.65 -67.08
CA LEU A 780 -12.50 14.53 -68.48
C LEU A 780 -11.37 14.16 -69.45
N ASP A 781 -10.11 14.18 -69.01
CA ASP A 781 -8.97 13.77 -69.85
C ASP A 781 -9.09 12.29 -70.25
N PRO A 782 -8.75 11.94 -71.51
CA PRO A 782 -8.84 10.57 -72.00
C PRO A 782 -7.96 9.62 -71.15
N PRO A 783 -8.46 8.44 -70.76
CA PRO A 783 -7.68 7.47 -69.99
C PRO A 783 -6.46 6.94 -70.77
N GLN A 784 -5.49 6.39 -70.05
CA GLN A 784 -4.21 5.94 -70.62
C GLN A 784 -4.39 4.98 -71.80
N SER A 785 -5.29 3.99 -71.68
CA SER A 785 -5.52 3.03 -72.77
C SER A 785 -6.07 3.68 -74.05
N VAL A 786 -6.78 4.80 -73.92
CA VAL A 786 -7.30 5.59 -75.06
C VAL A 786 -6.18 6.40 -75.70
N ILE A 787 -5.33 7.04 -74.88
CA ILE A 787 -4.14 7.77 -75.36
C ILE A 787 -3.21 6.82 -76.11
N ASP A 788 -2.94 5.64 -75.54
CA ASP A 788 -2.10 4.62 -76.16
C ASP A 788 -2.71 4.10 -77.47
N ALA A 789 -4.04 3.87 -77.51
CA ALA A 789 -4.73 3.48 -78.75
C ALA A 789 -4.61 4.56 -79.83
N ARG A 790 -4.76 5.84 -79.47
CA ARG A 790 -4.58 6.98 -80.39
C ARG A 790 -3.15 7.08 -80.92
N SER A 791 -2.14 6.75 -80.10
CA SER A 791 -0.75 6.75 -80.55
C SER A 791 -0.44 5.73 -81.65
N ILE A 792 -1.22 4.64 -81.76
CA ILE A 792 -1.11 3.65 -82.85
C ILE A 792 -1.83 4.14 -84.12
N LEU A 793 -2.80 5.05 -83.97
CA LEU A 793 -3.62 5.59 -85.06
C LEU A 793 -3.00 6.83 -85.73
N CYS A 794 -2.07 7.51 -85.05
CA CYS A 794 -1.19 8.54 -85.60
C CYS A 794 0.01 7.92 -86.32
#